data_AF-A0A3D9ITD0-F1
#
_entry.id   AF-A0A3D9ITD0-F1
#
_cell.length_a   1.000
_cell.length_b   1.000
_cell.length_c   1.000
_cell.angle_alpha   90.00
_cell.angle_beta   90.00
_cell.angle_gamma   90.00
#
_symmetry.space_group_name_H-M   'P 1'
#
loop_
_entity.id
_entity.type
_entity.pdbx_description
1 polymer ?
#
loop_
_entity_poly.entity_id
_entity_poly.type
_entity_poly.pdbx_seq_one_letter_code
_entity_poly.pdbx_strand_id
1 'polypeptide(L)'
;MNSTRQLAQDSIRDTAILLFGRLKRGRVRDSQPWLDRAARGFAVDGYDARQGSYWLWILGEFANRGGDRSILTDNSGLIEECVGKIERAWNEPDSHWLWEEGPGVFFSNLALHYAALRSINNVYRSENAQMLCKLIREKTFASFMRGKHFVSREGSDEVGEDIFAAAVPFGLVSAGDLAMLEAIDRLKEENVRAETAALLSGYYSEIGSLARARTLRDRAIATWDEEKRQGQADSSAFLEWASGQLEMKSPGFVMEETESDERVERGIRFIHDPTGGESPYRFANNERYPRLVTVGDPVAFRTYSSPFQPGASVALEYVIGRAAPILIPMEAMQTDEGERYWEASIEPILQLEHVRYRFAARDSGEHETTSDWFGFDVFRWENIKRVKEVGGSKEGELTVRFEALSAGGGLIDPVLKLAVHDSGAIGFGLTMTHSENDEGYSDNASRTEAVSGEFRVGHASFRVTDGKMESGLLNDSGERVGRGFGTADIPFLQFLANQDGTISKLRLNFELSADERLYGMGERFARMEFRGCELDNYVFNQYKDQGYRTYMPVPVVYSSDGYGLFLQSCLYSVFRFGSTTIPELMQIEADVHPMHQKMDFSLFAGKPMELVGTFAALSGKPKLPPKWAFGPWMSSNNWDSEKEVDAQLDQTSKHAIPSTVMVLEQWSDESSFYIFNDAGYEGKSGESRFTYDDFTFPAWGRWPDPKQLVERIHDRNIRVLLWQAPVMKFMDGIAHEQRDKDEAFMVDKGYGVRKGDGSLYRIPNYEWFRGSLVPDFTNPEASEWWLGKRRYLLEDMNIDGFKTDGGECIYGSDLIFHDGRTGAEMRNEYPNVYVGAFQQYADRYVRGGAITFSRAGYTGAQSAPLHWAGDEKSTFEAFRATIIAGLSCGMSGIPFWGWDLGGFSGDIPTAELFVRSAAMAAFCPVMQYHAESKGQFNMDRTPWNIAERTGEPSVLTIYKRFADMRMNMLPYIYEQARISSETGFPMMRAMLLAYPDAARCRDLTMQYLFGECMLVAPVTEEGTTRVRVYFPEGQWLSLFEPETMEGGEWREVAAELSHIPVYLKENSVIPLNLGANGELADDVGNRTDRYERLCLMIFLTSELHYRFVDDLGYDVAISAAKHEDRIESDVEAKGNGPITLLFRGLSRDASSATWNGKALDRVDGIGELAAGRWLRRKGDEVVIVVPASSGKLAIGFGL
;
A
#
# COMPACT_ATOMS: atom_id res chain seq x y z
N MET A 1 7.46 25.71 11.72
CA MET A 1 6.67 24.70 12.48
C MET A 1 7.56 23.84 13.35
N ASN A 2 8.68 23.35 12.79
CA ASN A 2 9.62 22.47 13.48
C ASN A 2 10.26 23.10 14.73
N SER A 3 10.42 24.43 14.79
CA SER A 3 10.79 25.10 16.03
C SER A 3 9.69 24.98 17.08
N THR A 4 8.42 25.25 16.79
CA THR A 4 7.36 25.37 17.82
C THR A 4 6.94 24.05 18.49
N ARG A 5 7.00 22.91 17.79
CA ARG A 5 6.72 21.59 18.40
C ARG A 5 7.92 21.06 19.17
N GLN A 6 9.10 21.17 18.59
CA GLN A 6 10.35 20.89 19.27
C GLN A 6 10.50 21.76 20.51
N LEU A 7 10.28 23.07 20.40
CA LEU A 7 10.26 24.01 21.52
C LEU A 7 9.24 23.61 22.56
N ALA A 8 8.06 23.10 22.19
CA ALA A 8 7.07 22.65 23.19
C ALA A 8 7.53 21.40 23.94
N GLN A 9 8.00 20.35 23.23
CA GLN A 9 8.51 19.12 23.86
C GLN A 9 9.80 19.38 24.64
N ASP A 10 10.75 20.12 24.05
CA ASP A 10 11.97 20.58 24.68
C ASP A 10 11.66 21.44 25.89
N SER A 11 10.61 22.25 25.82
CA SER A 11 10.23 23.08 26.95
C SER A 11 9.49 22.31 28.02
N ILE A 12 8.73 21.26 27.70
CA ILE A 12 8.18 20.34 28.71
C ILE A 12 9.33 19.53 29.36
N ARG A 13 10.32 19.08 28.58
CA ARG A 13 11.53 18.41 29.07
C ARG A 13 12.40 19.33 29.91
N ASP A 14 12.67 20.55 29.46
CA ASP A 14 13.36 21.59 30.22
C ASP A 14 12.61 21.87 31.52
N THR A 15 11.28 21.93 31.47
CA THR A 15 10.43 22.11 32.64
C THR A 15 10.55 20.96 33.63
N ALA A 16 10.56 19.71 33.17
CA ALA A 16 10.80 18.55 34.02
C ALA A 16 12.23 18.53 34.59
N ILE A 17 13.24 18.90 33.80
CA ILE A 17 14.63 19.05 34.26
C ILE A 17 14.72 20.10 35.37
N LEU A 18 14.05 21.24 35.21
CA LEU A 18 14.04 22.33 36.19
C LEU A 18 13.26 21.95 37.46
N LEU A 19 12.08 21.34 37.31
CA LEU A 19 11.20 20.89 38.39
C LEU A 19 11.89 19.82 39.24
N PHE A 20 12.45 18.79 38.61
CA PHE A 20 13.04 17.66 39.32
C PHE A 20 14.49 17.93 39.77
N GLY A 21 15.23 18.77 39.05
CA GLY A 21 16.58 19.21 39.45
C GLY A 21 16.61 20.30 40.53
N ARG A 22 15.45 20.84 40.95
CA ARG A 22 15.30 22.01 41.83
C ARG A 22 16.17 23.19 41.39
N LEU A 23 16.23 23.43 40.09
CA LEU A 23 17.04 24.49 39.49
C LEU A 23 16.26 25.80 39.45
N LYS A 24 16.87 26.90 39.89
CA LYS A 24 16.28 28.24 39.75
C LYS A 24 16.52 28.75 38.32
N ARG A 25 15.44 29.09 37.60
CA ARG A 25 15.35 29.81 36.28
C ARG A 25 16.57 29.66 35.34
N GLY A 26 16.40 29.01 34.19
CA GLY A 26 17.39 29.03 33.09
C GLY A 26 17.09 28.01 31.99
N ARG A 27 17.78 28.11 30.84
CA ARG A 27 17.76 27.08 29.78
C ARG A 27 18.61 25.89 30.24
N VAL A 28 18.39 24.68 29.74
CA VAL A 28 19.25 23.51 30.07
C VAL A 28 20.74 23.78 29.82
N ARG A 29 21.08 24.68 28.88
CA ARG A 29 22.44 25.20 28.63
C ARG A 29 23.09 25.92 29.81
N ASP A 30 22.32 26.37 30.80
CA ASP A 30 22.81 27.07 31.99
C ASP A 30 23.09 26.10 33.16
N SER A 31 22.92 24.79 32.95
CA SER A 31 23.06 23.75 33.98
C SER A 31 24.50 23.38 34.33
N GLN A 32 25.50 23.85 33.57
CA GLN A 32 26.93 23.56 33.79
C GLN A 32 27.38 23.74 35.26
N PRO A 33 27.10 24.86 35.96
CA PRO A 33 27.54 25.03 37.35
C PRO A 33 26.87 24.04 38.31
N TRP A 34 25.66 23.56 37.99
CA TRP A 34 24.99 22.53 38.77
C TRP A 34 25.61 21.15 38.51
N LEU A 35 25.86 20.79 37.25
CA LEU A 35 26.49 19.53 36.85
C LEU A 35 27.84 19.37 37.56
N ASP A 36 28.66 20.42 37.58
CA ASP A 36 29.97 20.43 38.24
C ASP A 36 29.87 20.31 39.77
N ARG A 37 28.86 20.95 40.38
CA ARG A 37 28.64 20.84 41.84
C ARG A 37 28.13 19.45 42.21
N ALA A 38 27.20 18.90 41.45
CA ALA A 38 26.66 17.56 41.68
C ALA A 38 27.75 16.50 41.53
N ALA A 39 28.57 16.57 40.48
CA ALA A 39 29.70 15.65 40.28
C ALA A 39 30.70 15.68 41.45
N ARG A 40 31.05 16.89 41.95
CA ARG A 40 31.89 17.02 43.16
C ARG A 40 31.22 16.48 44.42
N GLY A 41 29.92 16.74 44.59
CA GLY A 41 29.15 16.24 45.73
C GLY A 41 29.07 14.71 45.76
N PHE A 42 28.87 14.07 44.60
CA PHE A 42 28.86 12.62 44.46
C PHE A 42 30.18 11.97 44.91
N ALA A 43 31.31 12.62 44.65
CA ALA A 43 32.62 12.16 45.11
C ALA A 43 32.84 12.27 46.63
N VAL A 44 32.07 13.12 47.33
CA VAL A 44 32.23 13.40 48.77
C VAL A 44 31.18 12.67 49.61
N ASP A 45 29.91 12.78 49.24
CA ASP A 45 28.76 12.33 50.04
C ASP A 45 28.20 10.96 49.61
N GLY A 46 28.68 10.43 48.47
CA GLY A 46 28.08 9.27 47.82
C GLY A 46 26.75 9.61 47.14
N TYR A 47 26.22 8.66 46.36
CA TYR A 47 24.96 8.85 45.62
C TYR A 47 24.34 7.51 45.22
N ASP A 48 23.00 7.48 45.11
CA ASP A 48 22.23 6.33 44.63
C ASP A 48 22.01 6.34 43.10
N ALA A 49 21.42 5.27 42.56
CA ALA A 49 21.20 5.13 41.11
C ALA A 49 20.26 6.19 40.54
N ARG A 50 19.29 6.67 41.32
CA ARG A 50 18.33 7.69 40.91
C ARG A 50 18.99 9.06 40.82
N GLN A 51 19.77 9.44 41.83
CA GLN A 51 20.59 10.66 41.80
C GLN A 51 21.58 10.64 40.63
N GLY A 52 22.21 9.49 40.38
CA GLY A 52 23.07 9.29 39.21
C GLY A 52 22.33 9.43 37.88
N SER A 53 21.10 8.93 37.79
CA SER A 53 20.26 9.02 36.59
C SER A 53 19.85 10.46 36.29
N TYR A 54 19.46 11.23 37.30
CA TYR A 54 19.16 12.65 37.13
C TYR A 54 20.36 13.43 36.61
N TRP A 55 21.54 13.19 37.17
CA TRP A 55 22.75 13.86 36.72
C TRP A 55 23.11 13.48 35.27
N LEU A 56 23.05 12.19 34.93
CA LEU A 56 23.31 11.70 33.56
C LEU A 56 22.30 12.24 32.53
N TRP A 57 21.02 12.29 32.88
CA TRP A 57 19.99 12.82 32.00
C TRP A 57 20.24 14.29 31.66
N ILE A 58 20.49 15.12 32.68
CA ILE A 58 20.77 16.55 32.50
C ILE A 58 22.08 16.76 31.74
N LEU A 59 23.12 15.97 32.02
CA LEU A 59 24.39 15.99 31.30
C LEU A 59 24.22 15.70 29.80
N GLY A 60 23.46 14.65 29.47
CA GLY A 60 23.17 14.26 28.10
C GLY A 60 22.36 15.32 27.35
N GLU A 61 21.30 15.85 27.96
CA GLU A 61 20.49 16.93 27.38
C GLU A 61 21.28 18.24 27.23
N PHE A 62 22.15 18.57 28.19
CA PHE A 62 23.09 19.70 28.09
C PHE A 62 23.99 19.57 26.86
N ALA A 63 24.64 18.42 26.68
CA ALA A 63 25.53 18.19 25.55
C ALA A 63 24.79 18.07 24.20
N ASN A 64 23.62 17.44 24.17
CA ASN A 64 22.78 17.33 22.96
C ASN A 64 22.33 18.71 22.47
N ARG A 65 22.06 19.62 23.40
CA ARG A 65 21.54 20.96 23.09
C ARG A 65 22.64 22.00 22.89
N GLY A 66 23.90 21.61 22.65
CA GLY A 66 25.00 22.51 22.33
C GLY A 66 25.74 23.12 23.54
N GLY A 67 25.65 22.48 24.71
CA GLY A 67 26.55 22.74 25.83
C GLY A 67 28.00 22.31 25.56
N ASP A 68 28.95 22.77 26.39
CA ASP A 68 30.36 22.43 26.25
C ASP A 68 30.59 20.92 26.43
N ARG A 69 31.02 20.25 25.36
CA ARG A 69 31.19 18.79 25.35
C ARG A 69 32.42 18.32 26.11
N SER A 70 33.34 19.20 26.52
CA SER A 70 34.52 18.80 27.31
C SER A 70 34.11 18.12 28.62
N ILE A 71 32.97 18.52 29.20
CA ILE A 71 32.40 17.95 30.42
C ILE A 71 32.19 16.43 30.32
N LEU A 72 31.89 15.91 29.12
CA LEU A 72 31.71 14.47 28.89
C LEU A 72 33.04 13.72 29.05
N THR A 73 34.13 14.28 28.54
CA THR A 73 35.47 13.70 28.68
C THR A 73 35.97 13.83 30.11
N ASP A 74 35.80 15.02 30.72
CA ASP A 74 36.23 15.33 32.08
C ASP A 74 35.56 14.44 33.14
N ASN A 75 34.34 13.97 32.86
CA ASN A 75 33.57 13.12 33.76
C ASN A 75 33.35 11.69 33.25
N SER A 76 34.12 11.23 32.26
CA SER A 76 34.00 9.88 31.66
C SER A 76 33.95 8.75 32.69
N GLY A 77 34.82 8.77 33.71
CA GLY A 77 34.81 7.78 34.79
C GLY A 77 33.53 7.79 35.63
N LEU A 78 32.99 8.98 35.93
CA LEU A 78 31.75 9.14 36.69
C LEU A 78 30.52 8.76 35.85
N ILE A 79 30.56 9.01 34.53
CA ILE A 79 29.52 8.58 33.59
C ILE A 79 29.40 7.04 33.63
N GLU A 80 30.51 6.33 33.45
CA GLU A 80 30.53 4.86 33.49
C GLU A 80 30.12 4.32 34.87
N GLU A 81 30.54 4.98 35.96
CA GLU A 81 30.10 4.59 37.32
C GLU A 81 28.57 4.74 37.48
N CYS A 82 28.01 5.86 37.02
CA CYS A 82 26.56 6.09 37.05
C CYS A 82 25.81 5.05 36.19
N VAL A 83 26.27 4.76 34.98
CA VAL A 83 25.69 3.72 34.10
C VAL A 83 25.73 2.35 34.80
N GLY A 84 26.87 1.99 35.40
CA GLY A 84 27.01 0.73 36.15
C GLY A 84 26.17 0.67 37.44
N LYS A 85 25.86 1.81 38.07
CA LYS A 85 24.90 1.87 39.19
C LYS A 85 23.47 1.67 38.70
N ILE A 86 23.10 2.25 37.56
CA ILE A 86 21.79 2.02 36.94
C ILE A 86 21.65 0.54 36.60
N GLU A 87 22.65 -0.08 35.96
CA GLU A 87 22.67 -1.52 35.63
C GLU A 87 22.31 -2.41 36.83
N ARG A 88 22.84 -2.11 38.02
CA ARG A 88 22.61 -2.90 39.24
C ARG A 88 21.28 -2.62 39.93
N ALA A 89 20.59 -1.51 39.61
CA ALA A 89 19.46 -1.03 40.42
C ALA A 89 18.16 -0.82 39.63
N TRP A 90 18.19 -0.67 38.30
CA TRP A 90 17.04 -0.23 37.50
C TRP A 90 15.80 -1.14 37.61
N ASN A 91 15.99 -2.42 37.92
CA ASN A 91 14.93 -3.42 38.04
C ASN A 91 14.71 -3.90 39.49
N GLU A 92 15.32 -3.25 40.48
CA GLU A 92 15.13 -3.57 41.90
C GLU A 92 13.99 -2.74 42.51
N PRO A 93 13.25 -3.26 43.52
CA PRO A 93 12.23 -2.48 44.22
C PRO A 93 12.83 -1.23 44.90
N ASP A 94 12.30 -0.06 44.57
CA ASP A 94 12.69 1.24 45.11
C ASP A 94 11.44 2.06 45.48
N SER A 95 11.57 3.09 46.31
CA SER A 95 10.48 4.02 46.59
C SER A 95 10.05 4.77 45.33
N HIS A 96 8.76 5.09 45.25
CA HIS A 96 8.24 5.98 44.22
C HIS A 96 8.83 7.39 44.40
N TRP A 97 9.19 8.05 43.30
CA TRP A 97 9.91 9.33 43.33
C TRP A 97 8.98 10.54 43.31
N LEU A 98 7.73 10.39 42.86
CA LEU A 98 6.76 11.48 42.90
C LEU A 98 5.93 11.50 44.20
N TRP A 99 5.79 10.40 44.93
CA TRP A 99 4.95 10.33 46.15
C TRP A 99 5.48 9.30 47.13
N GLU A 100 5.02 9.37 48.39
CA GLU A 100 5.39 8.41 49.42
C GLU A 100 4.61 7.10 49.25
N GLU A 101 5.31 6.03 48.86
CA GLU A 101 4.78 4.67 48.78
C GLU A 101 5.84 3.64 49.21
N GLY A 102 5.39 2.44 49.59
CA GLY A 102 6.29 1.32 49.85
C GLY A 102 7.08 0.90 48.59
N PRO A 103 8.24 0.24 48.76
CA PRO A 103 9.14 -0.08 47.65
C PRO A 103 8.47 -0.97 46.60
N GLY A 104 8.78 -0.72 45.33
CA GLY A 104 8.26 -1.43 44.16
C GLY A 104 9.04 -1.09 42.90
N VAL A 105 8.77 -1.81 41.80
CA VAL A 105 9.29 -1.42 40.48
C VAL A 105 8.22 -0.56 39.82
N PHE A 106 8.52 0.72 39.67
CA PHE A 106 7.59 1.73 39.18
C PHE A 106 7.94 2.15 37.76
N PHE A 107 6.92 2.37 36.95
CA PHE A 107 7.05 2.66 35.52
C PHE A 107 7.85 3.95 35.29
N SER A 108 7.59 4.96 36.11
CA SER A 108 8.27 6.25 36.06
C SER A 108 9.74 6.21 36.53
N ASN A 109 10.11 5.31 37.44
CA ASN A 109 11.52 5.06 37.79
C ASN A 109 12.29 4.46 36.60
N LEU A 110 11.69 3.48 35.91
CA LEU A 110 12.26 2.91 34.69
C LEU A 110 12.47 3.98 33.62
N ALA A 111 11.49 4.87 33.45
CA ALA A 111 11.59 5.93 32.48
C ALA A 111 12.70 6.94 32.79
N LEU A 112 12.91 7.31 34.05
CA LEU A 112 14.04 8.16 34.43
C LEU A 112 15.38 7.50 34.06
N HIS A 113 15.57 6.22 34.43
CA HIS A 113 16.78 5.47 34.05
C HIS A 113 16.95 5.43 32.53
N TYR A 114 15.87 5.16 31.80
CA TYR A 114 15.87 5.15 30.33
C TYR A 114 16.26 6.50 29.73
N ALA A 115 15.68 7.61 30.23
CA ALA A 115 15.98 8.95 29.74
C ALA A 115 17.45 9.31 29.97
N ALA A 116 18.00 8.95 31.13
CA ALA A 116 19.41 9.13 31.46
C ALA A 116 20.32 8.39 30.48
N LEU A 117 20.07 7.10 30.30
CA LEU A 117 20.83 6.21 29.41
C LEU A 117 20.70 6.63 27.94
N ARG A 118 19.50 7.00 27.49
CA ARG A 118 19.25 7.46 26.11
C ARG A 118 19.98 8.77 25.82
N SER A 119 19.85 9.74 26.72
CA SER A 119 20.44 11.07 26.53
C SER A 119 21.95 11.01 26.53
N ILE A 120 22.55 10.19 27.40
CA ILE A 120 24.00 10.00 27.42
C ILE A 120 24.48 9.18 26.21
N ASN A 121 23.74 8.13 25.80
CA ASN A 121 24.11 7.33 24.63
C ASN A 121 24.18 8.19 23.35
N ASN A 122 23.26 9.13 23.17
CA ASN A 122 23.25 10.04 22.02
C ASN A 122 24.52 10.91 21.89
N VAL A 123 25.19 11.23 23.01
CA VAL A 123 26.35 12.16 23.00
C VAL A 123 27.68 11.51 23.33
N TYR A 124 27.65 10.40 24.05
CA TYR A 124 28.84 9.72 24.59
C TYR A 124 29.00 8.30 24.02
N ARG A 125 27.94 7.70 23.43
CA ARG A 125 27.95 6.39 22.77
C ARG A 125 28.49 5.25 23.66
N SER A 126 27.93 5.13 24.88
CA SER A 126 28.25 4.01 25.78
C SER A 126 27.46 2.75 25.36
N GLU A 127 28.17 1.67 25.01
CA GLU A 127 27.55 0.38 24.65
C GLU A 127 26.65 -0.15 25.78
N ASN A 128 27.10 -0.03 27.04
CA ASN A 128 26.31 -0.42 28.21
C ASN A 128 25.04 0.41 28.34
N ALA A 129 25.10 1.72 28.06
CA ALA A 129 23.92 2.56 28.10
C ALA A 129 22.90 2.18 27.02
N GLN A 130 23.36 1.89 25.80
CA GLN A 130 22.52 1.42 24.70
C GLN A 130 21.84 0.08 25.05
N MET A 131 22.60 -0.89 25.57
CA MET A 131 22.09 -2.19 26.02
C MET A 131 21.03 -2.02 27.12
N LEU A 132 21.29 -1.20 28.14
CA LEU A 132 20.35 -0.97 29.25
C LEU A 132 19.07 -0.25 28.79
N CYS A 133 19.16 0.72 27.87
CA CYS A 133 18.00 1.34 27.26
C CYS A 133 17.07 0.30 26.65
N LYS A 134 17.64 -0.66 25.90
CA LYS A 134 16.89 -1.77 25.31
C LYS A 134 16.22 -2.62 26.39
N LEU A 135 16.99 -3.09 27.38
CA LEU A 135 16.48 -3.95 28.46
C LEU A 135 15.34 -3.29 29.25
N ILE A 136 15.48 -2.00 29.57
CA ILE A 136 14.42 -1.24 30.24
C ILE A 136 13.17 -1.18 29.38
N ARG A 137 13.31 -0.83 28.09
CA ARG A 137 12.16 -0.74 27.18
C ARG A 137 11.45 -2.08 27.02
N GLU A 138 12.19 -3.17 26.82
CA GLU A 138 11.61 -4.52 26.73
C GLU A 138 10.88 -4.92 28.02
N LYS A 139 11.51 -4.69 29.18
CA LYS A 139 10.90 -4.92 30.50
C LYS A 139 9.61 -4.12 30.66
N THR A 140 9.59 -2.87 30.23
CA THR A 140 8.40 -2.01 30.29
C THR A 140 7.22 -2.62 29.54
N PHE A 141 7.40 -2.97 28.26
CA PHE A 141 6.31 -3.53 27.47
C PHE A 141 5.88 -4.92 27.98
N ALA A 142 6.80 -5.73 28.50
CA ALA A 142 6.50 -7.06 29.03
C ALA A 142 5.77 -7.04 30.38
N SER A 143 6.17 -6.17 31.31
CA SER A 143 5.71 -6.20 32.71
C SER A 143 4.65 -5.16 33.05
N PHE A 144 4.62 -4.02 32.36
CA PHE A 144 3.75 -2.87 32.68
C PHE A 144 2.57 -2.71 31.74
N MET A 145 2.45 -3.53 30.68
CA MET A 145 1.25 -3.54 29.83
C MET A 145 0.18 -4.48 30.42
N ARG A 146 -1.06 -3.99 30.56
CA ARG A 146 -2.24 -4.76 30.97
C ARG A 146 -3.40 -4.48 30.02
N GLY A 147 -3.83 -5.49 29.27
CA GLY A 147 -4.83 -5.28 28.23
C GLY A 147 -4.29 -4.30 27.17
N LYS A 148 -5.00 -3.19 26.97
CA LYS A 148 -4.63 -2.12 26.03
C LYS A 148 -3.98 -0.91 26.69
N HIS A 149 -3.50 -0.96 27.94
CA HIS A 149 -2.92 0.20 28.64
C HIS A 149 -1.70 -0.12 29.50
N PHE A 150 -0.94 0.91 29.87
CA PHE A 150 0.13 0.82 30.85
C PHE A 150 -0.38 0.96 32.29
N VAL A 151 0.33 0.34 33.24
CA VAL A 151 0.14 0.48 34.69
C VAL A 151 1.35 1.15 35.35
N SER A 152 1.16 1.72 36.53
CA SER A 152 2.19 2.46 37.28
C SER A 152 3.21 1.57 37.99
N ARG A 153 2.79 0.38 38.43
CA ARG A 153 3.59 -0.52 39.26
C ARG A 153 3.57 -1.93 38.69
N GLU A 154 4.73 -2.60 38.67
CA GLU A 154 4.80 -3.97 38.21
C GLU A 154 3.89 -4.88 39.04
N GLY A 155 3.03 -5.64 38.36
CA GLY A 155 2.12 -6.59 39.00
C GLY A 155 0.83 -5.98 39.57
N SER A 156 0.56 -4.69 39.38
CA SER A 156 -0.72 -4.05 39.73
C SER A 156 -1.60 -3.78 38.50
N ASP A 157 -2.85 -3.36 38.72
CA ASP A 157 -3.76 -2.79 37.72
C ASP A 157 -3.91 -1.26 37.91
N GLU A 158 -2.96 -0.66 38.65
CA GLU A 158 -3.02 0.75 39.03
C GLU A 158 -2.59 1.64 37.85
N VAL A 159 -3.44 2.60 37.51
CA VAL A 159 -3.13 3.64 36.52
C VAL A 159 -3.00 4.96 37.26
N GLY A 160 -1.76 5.35 37.52
CA GLY A 160 -1.37 6.55 38.23
C GLY A 160 -0.83 7.63 37.32
N GLU A 161 -0.72 8.84 37.86
CA GLU A 161 -0.28 10.02 37.13
C GLU A 161 1.22 10.00 36.74
N ASP A 162 2.00 9.05 37.26
CA ASP A 162 3.42 8.87 36.94
C ASP A 162 3.66 8.28 35.55
N ILE A 163 2.65 7.62 34.97
CA ILE A 163 2.65 7.13 33.58
C ILE A 163 2.95 8.27 32.61
N PHE A 164 2.51 9.51 32.90
CA PHE A 164 2.82 10.70 32.09
C PHE A 164 4.28 11.10 32.13
N ALA A 165 4.91 10.99 33.31
CA ALA A 165 6.33 11.28 33.44
C ALA A 165 7.16 10.30 32.59
N ALA A 166 6.70 9.06 32.43
CA ALA A 166 7.37 8.08 31.58
C ALA A 166 7.29 8.39 30.08
N ALA A 167 6.20 9.00 29.62
CA ALA A 167 5.97 9.33 28.21
C ALA A 167 6.59 10.67 27.79
N VAL A 168 6.32 11.74 28.55
CA VAL A 168 6.54 13.11 28.05
C VAL A 168 7.94 13.66 28.39
N PRO A 169 8.33 13.78 29.67
CA PRO A 169 9.67 14.27 29.99
C PRO A 169 10.77 13.22 29.76
N PHE A 170 10.48 11.93 29.95
CA PHE A 170 11.50 10.87 29.88
C PHE A 170 11.52 10.09 28.56
N GLY A 171 10.43 10.10 27.78
CA GLY A 171 10.40 9.57 26.42
C GLY A 171 10.69 8.07 26.31
N LEU A 172 10.31 7.28 27.31
CA LEU A 172 10.37 5.80 27.29
C LEU A 172 9.30 5.22 26.36
N VAL A 173 8.13 5.87 26.30
CA VAL A 173 7.01 5.59 25.38
C VAL A 173 6.59 6.88 24.68
N SER A 174 5.91 6.78 23.54
CA SER A 174 5.43 7.95 22.81
C SER A 174 4.11 8.46 23.39
N ALA A 175 3.94 9.79 23.41
CA ALA A 175 2.67 10.43 23.72
C ALA A 175 1.51 10.00 22.79
N GLY A 176 1.82 9.49 21.59
CA GLY A 176 0.84 8.99 20.63
C GLY A 176 0.56 7.49 20.70
N ASP A 177 1.20 6.74 21.60
CA ASP A 177 1.00 5.30 21.69
C ASP A 177 -0.44 5.00 22.15
N LEU A 178 -1.16 4.12 21.45
CA LEU A 178 -2.54 3.74 21.82
C LEU A 178 -2.63 3.23 23.26
N ALA A 179 -1.60 2.52 23.72
CA ALA A 179 -1.51 2.05 25.10
C ALA A 179 -1.37 3.18 26.12
N MET A 180 -0.77 4.30 25.72
CA MET A 180 -0.73 5.52 26.53
C MET A 180 -2.11 6.19 26.53
N LEU A 181 -2.73 6.38 25.37
CA LEU A 181 -4.06 7.01 25.26
C LEU A 181 -5.13 6.28 26.08
N GLU A 182 -5.15 4.94 26.03
CA GLU A 182 -6.08 4.13 26.83
C GLU A 182 -5.78 4.22 28.35
N ALA A 183 -4.50 4.29 28.75
CA ALA A 183 -4.16 4.54 30.15
C ALA A 183 -4.71 5.89 30.61
N ILE A 184 -4.61 6.90 29.75
CA ILE A 184 -5.07 8.28 30.03
C ILE A 184 -6.58 8.33 30.17
N ASP A 185 -7.33 7.68 29.30
CA ASP A 185 -8.79 7.68 29.40
C ASP A 185 -9.29 6.96 30.68
N ARG A 186 -8.45 6.12 31.29
CA ARG A 186 -8.73 5.47 32.59
C ARG A 186 -8.32 6.29 33.79
N LEU A 187 -7.50 7.32 33.60
CA LEU A 187 -7.10 8.23 34.67
C LEU A 187 -8.26 9.13 35.07
N LYS A 188 -8.63 9.08 36.34
CA LYS A 188 -9.57 10.02 36.92
C LYS A 188 -8.87 11.37 37.06
N GLU A 189 -9.13 12.27 36.13
CA GLU A 189 -8.49 13.60 36.08
C GLU A 189 -8.61 14.34 37.43
N GLU A 190 -9.71 14.17 38.16
CA GLU A 190 -9.96 14.67 39.52
C GLU A 190 -8.94 14.24 40.59
N ASN A 191 -8.21 13.15 40.38
CA ASN A 191 -7.21 12.62 41.33
C ASN A 191 -5.76 13.02 40.99
N VAL A 192 -5.56 13.82 39.94
CA VAL A 192 -4.23 14.27 39.51
C VAL A 192 -3.76 15.47 40.34
N ARG A 193 -2.51 15.46 40.78
CA ARG A 193 -1.86 16.56 41.52
C ARG A 193 -1.59 17.77 40.64
N ALA A 194 -1.45 18.95 41.25
CA ALA A 194 -1.36 20.22 40.54
C ALA A 194 -0.15 20.29 39.60
N GLU A 195 0.99 19.76 40.04
CA GLU A 195 2.24 19.69 39.28
C GLU A 195 2.06 18.80 38.03
N THR A 196 1.37 17.68 38.19
CA THR A 196 1.11 16.74 37.10
C THR A 196 0.00 17.24 36.16
N ALA A 197 -0.98 18.00 36.66
CA ALA A 197 -2.03 18.64 35.87
C ALA A 197 -1.46 19.63 34.85
N ALA A 198 -0.36 20.31 35.17
CA ALA A 198 0.30 21.21 34.23
C ALA A 198 1.16 20.49 33.17
N LEU A 199 1.81 19.36 33.51
CA LEU A 199 2.43 18.48 32.50
C LEU A 199 1.37 17.90 31.55
N LEU A 200 0.23 17.47 32.12
CA LEU A 200 -0.95 17.01 31.40
C LEU A 200 -1.55 18.07 30.48
N SER A 201 -1.57 19.32 30.93
CA SER A 201 -2.02 20.45 30.11
C SER A 201 -1.13 20.59 28.85
N GLY A 202 0.19 20.51 29.01
CA GLY A 202 1.14 20.49 27.89
C GLY A 202 0.92 19.30 26.95
N TYR A 203 0.70 18.11 27.49
CA TYR A 203 0.39 16.90 26.73
C TYR A 203 -0.91 17.02 25.91
N TYR A 204 -2.02 17.39 26.54
CA TYR A 204 -3.30 17.55 25.84
C TYR A 204 -3.25 18.69 24.83
N SER A 205 -2.39 19.69 25.04
CA SER A 205 -2.09 20.70 24.03
C SER A 205 -1.29 20.13 22.84
N GLU A 206 -0.44 19.12 23.05
CA GLU A 206 0.34 18.48 21.99
C GLU A 206 -0.53 17.59 21.10
N ILE A 207 -1.45 16.83 21.69
CA ILE A 207 -2.35 15.91 20.97
C ILE A 207 -3.64 16.61 20.45
N GLY A 208 -3.71 17.93 20.52
CA GLY A 208 -4.83 18.73 19.97
C GLY A 208 -6.08 18.82 20.84
N SER A 209 -6.09 18.23 22.04
CA SER A 209 -7.20 18.30 23.00
C SER A 209 -7.17 19.60 23.83
N LEU A 210 -7.33 20.73 23.17
CA LEU A 210 -7.17 22.06 23.78
C LEU A 210 -8.16 22.34 24.92
N ALA A 211 -9.36 21.74 24.89
CA ALA A 211 -10.35 21.88 25.95
C ALA A 211 -9.88 21.23 27.26
N ARG A 212 -9.43 19.96 27.21
CA ARG A 212 -8.84 19.27 28.35
C ARG A 212 -7.58 19.97 28.84
N ALA A 213 -6.72 20.40 27.91
CA ALA A 213 -5.51 21.15 28.22
C ALA A 213 -5.78 22.41 29.06
N ARG A 214 -6.82 23.17 28.71
CA ARG A 214 -7.23 24.39 29.45
C ARG A 214 -7.77 24.07 30.83
N THR A 215 -8.65 23.07 30.95
CA THR A 215 -9.20 22.64 32.26
C THR A 215 -8.09 22.27 33.23
N LEU A 216 -7.09 21.52 32.76
CA LEU A 216 -5.98 21.05 33.59
C LEU A 216 -5.00 22.18 33.94
N ARG A 217 -4.78 23.14 33.03
CA ARG A 217 -4.06 24.39 33.32
C ARG A 217 -4.76 25.17 34.43
N ASP A 218 -6.05 25.44 34.28
CA ASP A 218 -6.80 26.30 35.19
C ASP A 218 -6.84 25.72 36.60
N ARG A 219 -6.91 24.39 36.69
CA ARG A 219 -6.77 23.67 37.96
C ARG A 219 -5.37 23.82 38.57
N ALA A 220 -4.31 23.61 37.78
CA ALA A 220 -2.94 23.78 38.26
C ALA A 220 -2.71 25.21 38.79
N ILE A 221 -3.26 26.22 38.12
CA ILE A 221 -3.23 27.63 38.56
C ILE A 221 -3.98 27.79 39.88
N ALA A 222 -5.21 27.28 39.99
CA ALA A 222 -6.06 27.46 41.17
C ALA A 222 -5.45 26.86 42.45
N THR A 223 -4.89 25.66 42.37
CA THR A 223 -4.23 25.01 43.52
C THR A 223 -2.96 25.75 43.94
N TRP A 224 -2.16 26.22 42.98
CA TRP A 224 -0.92 26.93 43.26
C TRP A 224 -1.15 28.34 43.83
N ASP A 225 -2.21 29.03 43.39
CA ASP A 225 -2.62 30.31 43.98
C ASP A 225 -3.07 30.15 45.45
N GLU A 226 -3.59 28.97 45.82
CA GLU A 226 -3.88 28.58 47.20
C GLU A 226 -2.57 28.39 48.01
N GLU A 227 -1.58 27.67 47.47
CA GLU A 227 -0.27 27.43 48.11
C GLU A 227 0.58 28.70 48.23
N LYS A 228 0.50 29.58 47.22
CA LYS A 228 1.11 30.92 47.22
C LYS A 228 0.51 31.81 48.32
N ARG A 229 -0.79 31.71 48.58
CA ARG A 229 -1.44 32.36 49.74
C ARG A 229 -0.98 31.77 51.08
N GLN A 230 -0.55 30.52 51.11
CA GLN A 230 -0.01 29.84 52.30
C GLN A 230 1.51 30.02 52.49
N GLY A 231 2.18 30.78 51.62
CA GLY A 231 3.60 31.15 51.78
C GLY A 231 4.60 30.07 51.38
N GLN A 232 4.19 29.08 50.57
CA GLN A 232 5.03 27.93 50.19
C GLN A 232 5.66 28.01 48.78
N ALA A 233 5.57 29.15 48.08
CA ALA A 233 5.85 29.20 46.63
C ALA A 233 7.34 29.29 46.23
N ASP A 234 7.88 28.22 45.63
CA ASP A 234 9.15 28.22 44.85
C ASP A 234 8.91 28.08 43.31
N SER A 235 7.67 27.82 42.84
CA SER A 235 7.37 27.48 41.43
C SER A 235 6.62 28.54 40.61
N SER A 236 6.58 29.81 41.02
CA SER A 236 5.83 30.87 40.31
C SER A 236 6.22 31.13 38.84
N ALA A 237 7.43 30.76 38.42
CA ALA A 237 7.88 30.88 37.03
C ALA A 237 7.23 29.85 36.06
N PHE A 238 6.67 28.77 36.61
CA PHE A 238 6.05 27.66 35.87
C PHE A 238 4.69 28.02 35.27
N LEU A 239 3.88 28.82 35.98
CA LEU A 239 2.54 29.21 35.53
C LEU A 239 2.55 30.29 34.44
N GLU A 240 3.52 31.21 34.49
CA GLU A 240 3.78 32.15 33.38
C GLU A 240 4.16 31.38 32.10
N TRP A 241 4.90 30.29 32.24
CA TRP A 241 5.28 29.42 31.13
C TRP A 241 4.11 28.59 30.57
N ALA A 242 3.35 27.89 31.41
CA ALA A 242 2.20 27.08 30.99
C ALA A 242 1.09 27.92 30.32
N SER A 243 0.91 29.16 30.79
CA SER A 243 0.00 30.12 30.17
C SER A 243 0.48 30.58 28.80
N GLY A 244 1.80 30.77 28.62
CA GLY A 244 2.40 31.15 27.33
C GLY A 244 2.42 30.05 26.27
N GLN A 245 2.50 28.77 26.65
CA GLN A 245 2.47 27.64 25.68
C GLN A 245 1.08 27.44 25.04
N LEU A 246 0.00 27.72 25.78
CA LEU A 246 -1.38 27.63 25.27
C LEU A 246 -1.75 28.79 24.32
N GLU A 247 -1.01 29.90 24.35
CA GLU A 247 -1.15 31.00 23.41
C GLU A 247 -0.43 30.72 22.07
N MET A 248 0.53 29.78 22.03
CA MET A 248 1.32 29.46 20.84
C MET A 248 0.69 28.43 19.89
N LYS A 249 -0.41 27.75 20.24
CA LYS A 249 -0.97 26.66 19.43
C LYS A 249 -2.50 26.66 19.35
N SER A 250 -3.00 27.44 18.39
CA SER A 250 -4.22 27.09 17.66
C SER A 250 -3.77 26.25 16.44
N PRO A 251 -4.32 25.06 16.15
CA PRO A 251 -3.77 24.16 15.14
C PRO A 251 -4.04 24.75 13.75
N GLY A 252 -2.98 24.90 12.95
CA GLY A 252 -3.08 25.36 11.57
C GLY A 252 -1.94 26.28 11.09
N PHE A 253 -0.71 26.20 11.62
CA PHE A 253 0.34 27.13 11.17
C PHE A 253 1.72 26.50 11.18
N VAL A 254 2.37 26.48 10.03
CA VAL A 254 3.55 27.29 9.62
C VAL A 254 3.87 26.93 8.15
N MET A 255 3.49 27.82 7.23
CA MET A 255 4.32 28.15 6.07
C MET A 255 5.52 28.97 6.56
N GLU A 256 6.69 28.69 5.98
CA GLU A 256 8.03 29.28 6.16
C GLU A 256 8.14 30.59 6.95
N GLU A 257 8.96 30.57 8.01
CA GLU A 257 9.56 31.79 8.55
C GLU A 257 10.66 32.22 7.57
N THR A 258 10.36 33.23 6.75
CA THR A 258 11.41 34.10 6.22
C THR A 258 11.85 35.05 7.35
N GLU A 259 13.14 35.04 7.66
CA GLU A 259 13.76 36.05 8.51
C GLU A 259 13.62 37.44 7.86
N SER A 260 12.57 38.19 8.21
CA SER A 260 12.58 39.66 8.31
C SER A 260 11.20 40.20 8.69
N ASP A 261 10.99 40.50 9.97
CA ASP A 261 10.61 41.84 10.49
C ASP A 261 10.07 41.67 11.92
N GLU A 262 10.78 42.22 12.91
CA GLU A 262 10.24 42.44 14.26
C GLU A 262 9.19 43.56 14.21
N ARG A 263 7.98 43.21 13.76
CA ARG A 263 6.75 43.94 14.07
C ARG A 263 5.68 42.94 14.47
N VAL A 264 5.39 42.89 15.77
CA VAL A 264 4.23 42.14 16.30
C VAL A 264 2.97 42.78 15.71
N GLU A 265 2.42 42.21 14.64
CA GLU A 265 1.12 42.60 14.12
C GLU A 265 0.04 42.22 15.14
N ARG A 266 -0.63 43.24 15.68
CA ARG A 266 -1.89 43.06 16.42
C ARG A 266 -3.00 42.84 15.40
N GLY A 267 -3.51 41.61 15.23
CA GLY A 267 -4.59 41.31 14.28
C GLY A 267 -4.95 39.82 14.20
N ILE A 268 -6.05 39.50 13.50
CA ILE A 268 -6.49 38.12 13.24
C ILE A 268 -5.83 37.62 11.94
N ARG A 269 -5.04 36.54 11.99
CA ARG A 269 -4.47 35.90 10.80
C ARG A 269 -5.40 34.82 10.25
N PHE A 270 -5.72 34.87 8.97
CA PHE A 270 -6.50 33.84 8.26
C PHE A 270 -5.61 32.70 7.73
N ILE A 271 -6.11 31.46 7.76
CA ILE A 271 -5.49 30.29 7.12
C ILE A 271 -6.49 29.72 6.14
N HIS A 272 -6.16 29.80 4.87
CA HIS A 272 -6.98 29.28 3.80
C HIS A 272 -6.10 28.65 2.74
N ASP A 273 -6.49 27.45 2.34
CA ASP A 273 -5.87 26.71 1.24
C ASP A 273 -7.01 26.30 0.30
N PRO A 274 -7.21 27.02 -0.82
CA PRO A 274 -8.41 26.85 -1.64
C PRO A 274 -8.63 25.42 -2.17
N THR A 275 -7.56 24.66 -2.39
CA THR A 275 -7.61 23.30 -2.96
C THR A 275 -7.10 22.22 -2.00
N GLY A 276 -6.50 22.61 -0.87
CA GLY A 276 -6.01 21.66 0.13
C GLY A 276 -4.99 20.69 -0.44
N GLY A 277 -5.04 19.43 0.00
CA GLY A 277 -4.21 18.35 -0.55
C GLY A 277 -4.75 17.71 -1.83
N GLU A 278 -5.84 18.24 -2.39
CA GLU A 278 -6.46 17.80 -3.65
C GLU A 278 -6.93 16.32 -3.71
N SER A 279 -6.99 15.64 -2.56
CA SER A 279 -7.58 14.31 -2.46
C SER A 279 -9.09 14.34 -2.73
N PRO A 280 -9.64 13.49 -3.61
CA PRO A 280 -11.08 13.45 -3.86
C PRO A 280 -11.88 12.94 -2.65
N TYR A 281 -11.20 12.40 -1.62
CA TYR A 281 -11.81 11.76 -0.47
C TYR A 281 -11.62 12.52 0.85
N ARG A 282 -10.68 13.47 0.89
CA ARG A 282 -10.32 14.20 2.11
C ARG A 282 -10.38 15.69 1.86
N PHE A 283 -10.95 16.38 2.84
CA PHE A 283 -11.42 17.75 2.75
C PHE A 283 -11.12 18.44 4.07
N ALA A 284 -10.36 19.54 4.04
CA ALA A 284 -10.03 20.32 5.23
C ALA A 284 -11.00 21.51 5.42
N ASN A 285 -11.19 21.93 6.68
CA ASN A 285 -12.09 23.04 7.04
C ASN A 285 -11.48 24.43 6.81
N ASN A 286 -10.58 24.53 5.83
CA ASN A 286 -10.00 25.76 5.32
C ASN A 286 -9.93 25.78 3.78
N GLU A 287 -10.72 24.95 3.09
CA GLU A 287 -10.77 24.88 1.64
C GLU A 287 -11.99 25.58 1.03
N ARG A 288 -12.00 25.70 -0.30
CA ARG A 288 -13.17 26.09 -1.09
C ARG A 288 -13.88 24.85 -1.63
N TYR A 289 -15.22 24.88 -1.60
CA TYR A 289 -16.06 23.78 -2.07
C TYR A 289 -17.09 24.26 -3.10
N PRO A 290 -17.19 23.64 -4.29
CA PRO A 290 -16.24 22.66 -4.83
C PRO A 290 -14.88 23.29 -5.16
N ARG A 291 -13.81 22.47 -5.24
CA ARG A 291 -12.46 22.95 -5.63
C ARG A 291 -12.44 23.46 -7.06
N LEU A 292 -13.01 22.70 -7.99
CA LEU A 292 -13.28 23.11 -9.37
C LEU A 292 -14.74 23.54 -9.47
N VAL A 293 -14.98 24.81 -9.79
CA VAL A 293 -16.33 25.38 -9.81
C VAL A 293 -16.87 25.40 -11.24
N THR A 294 -18.05 24.83 -11.44
CA THR A 294 -18.76 24.89 -12.72
C THR A 294 -19.98 25.81 -12.66
N VAL A 295 -20.44 26.27 -13.82
CA VAL A 295 -21.65 27.09 -13.93
C VAL A 295 -22.83 26.37 -13.29
N GLY A 296 -23.44 26.99 -12.28
CA GLY A 296 -24.55 26.42 -11.52
C GLY A 296 -24.17 25.81 -10.17
N ASP A 297 -22.89 25.72 -9.83
CA ASP A 297 -22.46 25.25 -8.50
C ASP A 297 -22.57 26.36 -7.45
N PRO A 298 -23.17 26.11 -6.27
CA PRO A 298 -22.97 26.96 -5.11
C PRO A 298 -21.52 26.83 -4.62
N VAL A 299 -20.96 27.91 -4.05
CA VAL A 299 -19.56 27.91 -3.58
C VAL A 299 -19.49 28.25 -2.11
N ALA A 300 -18.92 27.35 -1.31
CA ALA A 300 -18.61 27.54 0.10
C ALA A 300 -17.13 27.85 0.31
N PHE A 301 -16.84 28.77 1.22
CA PHE A 301 -15.52 29.23 1.58
C PHE A 301 -15.28 29.00 3.05
N ARG A 302 -14.25 28.23 3.38
CA ARG A 302 -13.87 27.96 4.77
C ARG A 302 -12.49 28.53 5.07
N THR A 303 -12.31 29.09 6.26
CA THR A 303 -10.98 29.52 6.73
C THR A 303 -10.85 29.29 8.22
N TYR A 304 -9.65 28.93 8.68
CA TYR A 304 -9.31 29.09 10.08
C TYR A 304 -8.87 30.53 10.36
N SER A 305 -8.76 30.86 11.64
CA SER A 305 -8.19 32.13 12.09
C SER A 305 -7.35 31.93 13.35
N SER A 306 -6.29 32.72 13.52
CA SER A 306 -5.52 32.78 14.77
C SER A 306 -5.31 34.22 15.24
N PRO A 307 -5.69 34.53 16.48
CA PRO A 307 -6.50 33.68 17.37
C PRO A 307 -7.94 33.52 16.83
N PHE A 308 -8.58 32.35 17.06
CA PHE A 308 -10.01 32.17 16.77
C PHE A 308 -10.86 32.89 17.83
N GLN A 309 -11.55 33.95 17.45
CA GLN A 309 -12.40 34.76 18.31
C GLN A 309 -13.87 34.71 17.85
N PRO A 310 -14.75 33.94 18.52
CA PRO A 310 -16.16 33.81 18.11
C PRO A 310 -16.93 35.14 18.06
N GLY A 311 -16.48 36.17 18.80
CA GLY A 311 -17.08 37.50 18.83
C GLY A 311 -16.51 38.49 17.81
N ALA A 312 -15.52 38.11 17.00
CA ALA A 312 -14.99 38.95 15.93
C ALA A 312 -15.99 39.02 14.76
N SER A 313 -16.10 40.18 14.12
CA SER A 313 -16.88 40.30 12.89
C SER A 313 -16.00 39.86 11.72
N VAL A 314 -16.14 38.59 11.32
CA VAL A 314 -15.46 38.01 10.17
C VAL A 314 -16.39 38.02 8.95
N ALA A 315 -15.87 38.40 7.80
CA ALA A 315 -16.60 38.51 6.56
C ALA A 315 -15.77 37.97 5.38
N LEU A 316 -16.48 37.44 4.38
CA LEU A 316 -15.94 37.11 3.07
C LEU A 316 -16.18 38.30 2.16
N GLU A 317 -15.10 38.86 1.60
CA GLU A 317 -15.18 39.83 0.52
C GLU A 317 -14.89 39.12 -0.79
N TYR A 318 -15.77 39.23 -1.78
CA TYR A 318 -15.57 38.61 -3.09
C TYR A 318 -15.98 39.53 -4.25
N VAL A 319 -15.38 39.29 -5.40
CA VAL A 319 -15.58 40.02 -6.66
C VAL A 319 -15.81 39.01 -7.77
N ILE A 320 -16.92 39.14 -8.50
CA ILE A 320 -17.19 38.37 -9.72
C ILE A 320 -16.89 39.28 -10.91
N GLY A 321 -15.90 38.90 -11.73
CA GLY A 321 -15.51 39.65 -12.92
C GLY A 321 -15.07 41.09 -12.59
N ARG A 322 -15.77 42.06 -13.18
CA ARG A 322 -15.55 43.51 -12.97
C ARG A 322 -16.57 44.17 -12.05
N ALA A 323 -17.38 43.40 -11.33
CA ALA A 323 -18.36 43.92 -10.39
C ALA A 323 -17.70 44.61 -9.18
N ALA A 324 -18.49 45.37 -8.43
CA ALA A 324 -18.04 45.90 -7.14
C ALA A 324 -17.87 44.76 -6.12
N PRO A 325 -16.91 44.86 -5.17
CA PRO A 325 -16.76 43.88 -4.10
C PRO A 325 -18.05 43.75 -3.27
N ILE A 326 -18.42 42.50 -2.99
CA ILE A 326 -19.54 42.14 -2.13
C ILE A 326 -18.96 41.58 -0.83
N LEU A 327 -19.47 42.09 0.29
CA LEU A 327 -19.07 41.63 1.62
C LEU A 327 -20.24 40.87 2.26
N ILE A 328 -20.00 39.63 2.67
CA ILE A 328 -20.99 38.82 3.40
C ILE A 328 -20.40 38.36 4.74
N PRO A 329 -21.20 38.29 5.82
CA PRO A 329 -20.73 37.78 7.10
C PRO A 329 -20.37 36.29 6.98
N MET A 330 -19.35 35.86 7.72
CA MET A 330 -19.04 34.44 7.91
C MET A 330 -19.57 33.95 9.26
N GLU A 331 -20.00 32.71 9.28
CA GLU A 331 -20.48 32.03 10.48
C GLU A 331 -19.35 31.27 11.18
N ALA A 332 -19.31 31.35 12.52
CA ALA A 332 -18.38 30.56 13.33
C ALA A 332 -18.89 29.12 13.45
N MET A 333 -18.13 28.19 12.90
CA MET A 333 -18.45 26.77 12.89
C MET A 333 -17.58 26.02 13.90
N GLN A 334 -18.13 24.93 14.44
CA GLN A 334 -17.40 24.01 15.27
C GLN A 334 -17.77 22.57 14.89
N THR A 335 -16.77 21.72 14.65
CA THR A 335 -16.98 20.28 14.43
C THR A 335 -17.27 19.57 15.75
N ASP A 336 -17.80 18.35 15.69
CA ASP A 336 -18.00 17.50 16.87
C ASP A 336 -16.69 17.20 17.61
N GLU A 337 -15.56 17.24 16.89
CA GLU A 337 -14.20 17.07 17.41
C GLU A 337 -13.62 18.37 18.02
N GLY A 338 -14.38 19.46 17.99
CA GLY A 338 -14.03 20.74 18.59
C GLY A 338 -13.14 21.64 17.73
N GLU A 339 -12.92 21.28 16.46
CA GLU A 339 -12.24 22.14 15.49
C GLU A 339 -13.12 23.34 15.16
N ARG A 340 -12.55 24.55 15.14
CA ARG A 340 -13.28 25.80 14.94
C ARG A 340 -12.80 26.53 13.70
N TYR A 341 -13.72 26.88 12.81
CA TYR A 341 -13.45 27.55 11.54
C TYR A 341 -14.57 28.55 11.21
N TRP A 342 -14.38 29.33 10.15
CA TRP A 342 -15.38 30.25 9.61
C TRP A 342 -15.89 29.73 8.28
N GLU A 343 -17.20 29.82 8.03
CA GLU A 343 -17.81 29.43 6.76
C GLU A 343 -18.71 30.55 6.21
N ALA A 344 -18.68 30.74 4.89
CA ALA A 344 -19.72 31.45 4.16
C ALA A 344 -19.97 30.77 2.81
N SER A 345 -21.18 30.87 2.30
CA SER A 345 -21.53 30.37 0.97
C SER A 345 -22.09 31.49 0.10
N ILE A 346 -21.82 31.41 -1.21
CA ILE A 346 -22.43 32.28 -2.22
C ILE A 346 -23.35 31.47 -3.13
N GLU A 347 -24.37 32.15 -3.66
CA GLU A 347 -25.30 31.58 -4.64
C GLU A 347 -24.58 31.12 -5.92
N PRO A 348 -25.17 30.18 -6.68
CA PRO A 348 -24.60 29.68 -7.91
C PRO A 348 -24.18 30.76 -8.91
N ILE A 349 -22.96 30.64 -9.43
CA ILE A 349 -22.46 31.52 -10.47
C ILE A 349 -22.94 31.00 -11.82
N LEU A 350 -23.71 31.83 -12.52
CA LEU A 350 -24.41 31.43 -13.76
C LEU A 350 -23.66 31.79 -15.05
N GLN A 351 -22.48 32.40 -14.93
CA GLN A 351 -21.68 32.87 -16.06
C GLN A 351 -20.22 32.43 -15.92
N LEU A 352 -19.51 32.34 -17.04
CA LEU A 352 -18.08 32.14 -17.07
C LEU A 352 -17.41 33.44 -16.62
N GLU A 353 -16.87 33.45 -15.41
CA GLU A 353 -16.24 34.62 -14.80
C GLU A 353 -15.03 34.18 -13.97
N HIS A 354 -14.07 35.08 -13.81
CA HIS A 354 -13.04 34.95 -12.79
C HIS A 354 -13.54 35.54 -11.48
N VAL A 355 -13.43 34.77 -10.40
CA VAL A 355 -13.84 35.18 -9.06
C VAL A 355 -12.61 35.39 -8.21
N ARG A 356 -12.53 36.54 -7.54
CA ARG A 356 -11.51 36.79 -6.51
C ARG A 356 -12.17 36.98 -5.16
N TYR A 357 -11.58 36.46 -4.10
CA TYR A 357 -12.09 36.59 -2.75
C TYR A 357 -10.97 36.73 -1.71
N ARG A 358 -11.31 37.29 -0.55
CA ARG A 358 -10.45 37.35 0.63
C ARG A 358 -11.29 37.36 1.89
N PHE A 359 -10.65 37.09 3.02
CA PHE A 359 -11.27 37.15 4.33
C PHE A 359 -10.93 38.46 5.01
N ALA A 360 -11.88 39.05 5.70
CA ALA A 360 -11.71 40.30 6.45
C ALA A 360 -12.24 40.13 7.88
N ALA A 361 -11.54 40.69 8.86
CA ALA A 361 -11.97 40.74 10.24
C ALA A 361 -11.88 42.16 10.78
N ARG A 362 -12.85 42.56 11.61
CA ARG A 362 -12.77 43.76 12.46
C ARG A 362 -12.67 43.36 13.92
N ASP A 363 -11.61 43.83 14.59
CA ASP A 363 -11.43 43.64 16.03
C ASP A 363 -12.23 44.67 16.85
N SER A 364 -12.28 44.48 18.17
CA SER A 364 -12.98 45.37 19.10
C SER A 364 -12.35 46.76 19.26
N GLY A 365 -11.24 47.04 18.57
CA GLY A 365 -10.47 48.29 18.59
C GLY A 365 -10.43 49.04 17.25
N GLU A 366 -11.30 48.70 16.30
CA GLU A 366 -11.41 49.30 14.94
C GLU A 366 -10.25 48.98 13.97
N HIS A 367 -9.43 47.96 14.21
CA HIS A 367 -8.45 47.48 13.22
C HIS A 367 -9.07 46.47 12.24
N GLU A 368 -8.88 46.71 10.94
CA GLU A 368 -9.33 45.82 9.86
C GLU A 368 -8.16 44.96 9.39
N THR A 369 -8.25 43.64 9.56
CA THR A 369 -7.25 42.68 9.05
C THR A 369 -7.83 41.93 7.86
N THR A 370 -7.04 41.75 6.79
CA THR A 370 -7.47 40.99 5.61
C THR A 370 -6.45 39.91 5.23
N SER A 371 -6.93 38.82 4.64
CA SER A 371 -6.04 37.87 3.93
C SER A 371 -5.57 38.44 2.58
N ASP A 372 -4.65 37.72 1.94
CA ASP A 372 -4.41 37.86 0.50
C ASP A 372 -5.68 37.57 -0.31
N TRP A 373 -5.67 38.02 -1.56
CA TRP A 373 -6.69 37.66 -2.54
C TRP A 373 -6.41 36.27 -3.10
N PHE A 374 -7.42 35.41 -3.01
CA PHE A 374 -7.49 34.13 -3.70
C PHE A 374 -8.35 34.27 -4.95
N GLY A 375 -8.19 33.35 -5.90
CA GLY A 375 -8.96 33.37 -7.14
C GLY A 375 -9.33 31.98 -7.63
N PHE A 376 -10.39 31.91 -8.42
CA PHE A 376 -10.74 30.73 -9.22
C PHE A 376 -11.55 31.13 -10.44
N ASP A 377 -11.52 30.28 -11.45
CA ASP A 377 -12.36 30.43 -12.63
C ASP A 377 -13.59 29.55 -12.53
N VAL A 378 -14.71 30.05 -13.07
CA VAL A 378 -15.91 29.25 -13.30
C VAL A 378 -15.83 28.59 -14.66
N PHE A 379 -16.05 27.28 -14.71
CA PHE A 379 -15.98 26.46 -15.92
C PHE A 379 -17.36 26.06 -16.45
N ARG A 380 -17.46 25.79 -17.75
CA ARG A 380 -18.68 25.28 -18.40
C ARG A 380 -18.35 24.16 -19.37
N TRP A 381 -19.20 23.14 -19.38
CA TRP A 381 -19.13 22.07 -20.37
C TRP A 381 -19.59 22.59 -21.74
N GLU A 382 -18.73 22.42 -22.73
CA GLU A 382 -18.96 22.75 -24.12
C GLU A 382 -19.05 21.46 -24.96
N ASN A 383 -19.89 21.52 -25.99
CA ASN A 383 -20.29 20.36 -26.78
C ASN A 383 -19.62 20.34 -28.15
N ILE A 384 -18.87 19.28 -28.47
CA ILE A 384 -18.27 19.08 -29.79
C ILE A 384 -19.29 18.36 -30.69
N LYS A 385 -20.01 19.12 -31.52
CA LYS A 385 -21.21 18.62 -32.24
C LYS A 385 -21.04 18.39 -33.74
N ARG A 386 -20.28 19.26 -34.42
CA ARG A 386 -20.28 19.33 -35.89
C ARG A 386 -18.90 19.08 -36.46
N VAL A 387 -18.82 18.12 -37.37
CA VAL A 387 -17.63 17.83 -38.19
C VAL A 387 -17.55 18.84 -39.31
N LYS A 388 -16.39 19.49 -39.42
CA LYS A 388 -16.03 20.42 -40.49
C LYS A 388 -15.39 19.68 -41.66
N GLU A 389 -14.51 18.74 -41.36
CA GLU A 389 -13.69 18.03 -42.35
C GLU A 389 -13.29 16.65 -41.84
N VAL A 390 -13.18 15.70 -42.77
CA VAL A 390 -12.58 14.39 -42.53
C VAL A 390 -11.48 14.18 -43.56
N GLY A 391 -10.25 13.90 -43.11
CA GLY A 391 -9.07 13.68 -43.94
C GLY A 391 -8.32 12.40 -43.57
N GLY A 392 -7.57 11.83 -44.53
CA GLY A 392 -6.74 10.63 -44.33
C GLY A 392 -6.46 9.87 -45.62
N SER A 393 -5.33 9.17 -45.69
CA SER A 393 -5.04 8.23 -46.78
C SER A 393 -5.86 6.96 -46.59
N LYS A 394 -6.49 6.46 -47.66
CA LYS A 394 -7.20 5.18 -47.63
C LYS A 394 -6.27 4.09 -47.09
N GLU A 395 -6.67 3.50 -45.96
CA GLU A 395 -6.03 2.42 -45.18
C GLU A 395 -5.14 2.89 -44.01
N GLY A 396 -5.68 2.79 -42.78
CA GLY A 396 -4.90 2.77 -41.53
C GLY A 396 -5.11 3.96 -40.58
N GLU A 397 -5.41 5.15 -41.10
CA GLU A 397 -5.52 6.38 -40.30
C GLU A 397 -6.70 7.26 -40.73
N LEU A 398 -7.27 8.01 -39.77
CA LEU A 398 -8.34 8.99 -40.02
C LEU A 398 -8.15 10.21 -39.13
N THR A 399 -8.33 11.40 -39.70
CA THR A 399 -8.38 12.67 -38.96
C THR A 399 -9.75 13.31 -39.15
N VAL A 400 -10.44 13.60 -38.05
CA VAL A 400 -11.73 14.30 -38.02
C VAL A 400 -11.51 15.67 -37.39
N ARG A 401 -11.77 16.74 -38.14
CA ARG A 401 -11.74 18.12 -37.65
C ARG A 401 -13.16 18.60 -37.40
N PHE A 402 -13.39 19.15 -36.23
CA PHE A 402 -14.69 19.70 -35.84
C PHE A 402 -14.78 21.19 -36.19
N GLU A 403 -16.00 21.72 -36.23
CA GLU A 403 -16.23 23.17 -36.28
C GLU A 403 -15.62 23.82 -35.03
N ALA A 404 -15.00 24.97 -35.24
CA ALA A 404 -14.36 25.72 -34.20
C ALA A 404 -15.40 26.27 -33.21
N LEU A 405 -15.12 26.16 -31.91
CA LEU A 405 -16.04 26.54 -30.84
C LEU A 405 -15.53 27.77 -30.12
N SER A 406 -16.41 28.77 -29.99
CA SER A 406 -16.16 29.95 -29.17
C SER A 406 -16.37 29.57 -27.71
N ALA A 407 -15.29 29.36 -26.98
CA ALA A 407 -15.31 29.09 -25.55
C ALA A 407 -14.33 30.04 -24.86
N GLY A 408 -14.83 30.78 -23.87
CA GLY A 408 -14.00 31.69 -23.09
C GLY A 408 -13.20 32.72 -23.92
N GLY A 409 -13.86 33.45 -24.82
CA GLY A 409 -13.23 34.54 -25.56
C GLY A 409 -12.24 34.14 -26.66
N GLY A 410 -11.85 32.85 -26.74
CA GLY A 410 -11.00 32.28 -27.78
C GLY A 410 -11.74 31.29 -28.69
N LEU A 411 -11.10 30.94 -29.81
CA LEU A 411 -11.60 29.96 -30.76
C LEU A 411 -10.80 28.65 -30.64
N ILE A 412 -11.49 27.59 -30.21
CA ILE A 412 -10.92 26.26 -29.98
C ILE A 412 -11.30 25.35 -31.16
N ASP A 413 -10.29 24.70 -31.74
CA ASP A 413 -10.40 23.76 -32.86
C ASP A 413 -10.15 22.32 -32.37
N PRO A 414 -11.20 21.50 -32.16
CA PRO A 414 -11.05 20.10 -31.78
C PRO A 414 -10.65 19.24 -32.99
N VAL A 415 -9.69 18.35 -32.78
CA VAL A 415 -9.21 17.39 -33.79
C VAL A 415 -9.14 16.00 -33.17
N LEU A 416 -9.85 15.04 -33.76
CA LEU A 416 -9.78 13.62 -33.39
C LEU A 416 -8.96 12.86 -34.42
N LYS A 417 -7.87 12.23 -33.99
CA LYS A 417 -7.04 11.35 -34.83
C LYS A 417 -7.26 9.90 -34.44
N LEU A 418 -7.27 9.02 -35.42
CA LEU A 418 -7.39 7.58 -35.23
C LEU A 418 -6.31 6.83 -36.01
N ALA A 419 -5.77 5.80 -35.39
CA ALA A 419 -4.81 4.91 -36.00
C ALA A 419 -4.98 3.48 -35.48
N VAL A 420 -4.69 2.49 -36.33
CA VAL A 420 -4.63 1.08 -35.91
C VAL A 420 -3.28 0.84 -35.23
N HIS A 421 -3.29 0.33 -34.00
CA HIS A 421 -2.12 -0.15 -33.29
C HIS A 421 -1.75 -1.57 -33.73
N ASP A 422 -0.49 -1.97 -33.57
CA ASP A 422 0.00 -3.31 -33.95
C ASP A 422 -0.74 -4.46 -33.24
N SER A 423 -1.36 -4.18 -32.09
CA SER A 423 -2.21 -5.14 -31.36
C SER A 423 -3.61 -5.33 -31.99
N GLY A 424 -3.96 -4.57 -33.04
CA GLY A 424 -5.29 -4.52 -33.63
C GLY A 424 -6.25 -3.54 -32.95
N ALA A 425 -5.88 -2.97 -31.79
CA ALA A 425 -6.64 -1.92 -31.14
C ALA A 425 -6.64 -0.63 -31.97
N ILE A 426 -7.71 0.15 -31.86
CA ILE A 426 -7.81 1.46 -32.50
C ILE A 426 -7.48 2.53 -31.46
N GLY A 427 -6.38 3.24 -31.67
CA GLY A 427 -6.01 4.41 -30.88
C GLY A 427 -6.79 5.63 -31.33
N PHE A 428 -7.28 6.41 -30.38
CA PHE A 428 -7.99 7.67 -30.55
C PHE A 428 -7.24 8.74 -29.79
N GLY A 429 -6.87 9.83 -30.47
CA GLY A 429 -6.28 11.01 -29.85
C GLY A 429 -7.14 12.23 -30.13
N LEU A 430 -7.82 12.73 -29.10
CA LEU A 430 -8.57 13.99 -29.16
C LEU A 430 -7.64 15.12 -28.71
N THR A 431 -7.34 16.06 -29.60
CA THR A 431 -6.52 17.24 -29.31
C THR A 431 -7.37 18.50 -29.44
N MET A 432 -7.25 19.41 -28.49
CA MET A 432 -7.88 20.73 -28.50
C MET A 432 -6.82 21.78 -28.86
N THR A 433 -6.96 22.41 -30.03
CA THR A 433 -6.00 23.42 -30.53
C THR A 433 -6.57 24.82 -30.45
N HIS A 434 -5.72 25.83 -30.20
CA HIS A 434 -6.11 27.24 -30.16
C HIS A 434 -5.63 27.92 -31.45
N SER A 435 -6.54 28.53 -32.19
CA SER A 435 -6.32 29.02 -33.57
C SER A 435 -5.30 30.16 -33.75
N GLU A 436 -4.76 30.75 -32.68
CA GLU A 436 -3.81 31.89 -32.76
C GLU A 436 -2.31 31.50 -32.70
N ASN A 437 -1.94 30.22 -32.49
CA ASN A 437 -0.56 29.84 -32.11
C ASN A 437 0.16 28.77 -32.97
N ASP A 438 -0.30 28.45 -34.18
CA ASP A 438 0.38 27.42 -35.00
C ASP A 438 0.95 27.98 -36.33
N GLU A 439 2.20 28.43 -36.30
CA GLU A 439 3.03 28.67 -37.51
C GLU A 439 3.69 27.36 -38.04
N GLY A 440 3.34 26.18 -37.50
CA GLY A 440 4.15 24.96 -37.68
C GLY A 440 3.58 23.85 -38.57
N TYR A 441 2.27 23.76 -38.81
CA TYR A 441 1.72 22.66 -39.62
C TYR A 441 1.81 22.96 -41.12
N SER A 442 2.86 22.44 -41.76
CA SER A 442 2.99 22.47 -43.22
C SER A 442 1.86 21.64 -43.85
N ASP A 443 0.91 22.36 -44.43
CA ASP A 443 -0.23 21.90 -45.19
C ASP A 443 0.24 21.15 -46.45
N ASN A 444 0.27 19.81 -46.38
CA ASN A 444 0.51 18.96 -47.54
C ASN A 444 -0.32 17.67 -47.43
N ALA A 445 -1.65 17.82 -47.47
CA ALA A 445 -2.53 16.77 -47.93
C ALA A 445 -3.74 17.38 -48.67
N SER A 446 -3.89 16.95 -49.91
CA SER A 446 -4.85 17.32 -50.94
C SER A 446 -6.33 17.49 -50.52
N ARG A 447 -6.93 18.58 -50.99
CA ARG A 447 -8.33 18.79 -51.43
C ARG A 447 -9.46 18.30 -50.51
N THR A 448 -10.03 19.30 -49.85
CA THR A 448 -11.29 19.41 -49.12
C THR A 448 -12.53 19.09 -49.96
N GLU A 449 -13.45 18.30 -49.40
CA GLU A 449 -14.89 18.43 -49.60
C GLU A 449 -15.57 18.28 -48.21
N ALA A 450 -16.69 18.98 -47.97
CA ALA A 450 -17.55 18.68 -46.82
C ALA A 450 -18.28 17.36 -47.12
N VAL A 451 -17.68 16.23 -46.72
CA VAL A 451 -18.16 14.91 -47.16
C VAL A 451 -18.98 14.25 -46.06
N SER A 452 -20.30 14.30 -46.24
CA SER A 452 -21.17 13.28 -45.66
C SER A 452 -20.74 11.91 -46.23
N GLY A 453 -20.51 10.92 -45.38
CA GLY A 453 -19.97 9.63 -45.80
C GLY A 453 -19.74 8.64 -44.65
N GLU A 454 -19.41 7.40 -45.00
CA GLU A 454 -19.02 6.36 -44.06
C GLU A 454 -17.51 6.14 -44.12
N PHE A 455 -16.87 6.09 -42.96
CA PHE A 455 -15.43 5.93 -42.78
C PHE A 455 -15.16 4.75 -41.85
N ARG A 456 -14.05 4.04 -42.10
CA ARG A 456 -13.64 2.89 -41.29
C ARG A 456 -12.13 2.89 -41.06
N VAL A 457 -11.73 2.64 -39.82
CA VAL A 457 -10.33 2.44 -39.40
C VAL A 457 -10.31 1.19 -38.52
N GLY A 458 -9.82 0.08 -39.07
CA GLY A 458 -9.92 -1.24 -38.45
C GLY A 458 -11.36 -1.57 -38.02
N HIS A 459 -11.57 -1.72 -36.71
CA HIS A 459 -12.87 -1.98 -36.09
C HIS A 459 -13.73 -0.74 -35.86
N ALA A 460 -13.15 0.47 -35.89
CA ALA A 460 -13.90 1.70 -35.71
C ALA A 460 -14.63 2.11 -36.99
N SER A 461 -15.88 2.53 -36.85
CA SER A 461 -16.76 3.00 -37.93
C SER A 461 -17.35 4.37 -37.60
N PHE A 462 -17.38 5.27 -38.58
CA PHE A 462 -17.97 6.60 -38.46
C PHE A 462 -18.90 6.85 -39.62
N ARG A 463 -20.06 7.44 -39.35
CA ARG A 463 -20.94 8.01 -40.36
C ARG A 463 -21.09 9.49 -40.10
N VAL A 464 -20.75 10.31 -41.09
CA VAL A 464 -20.97 11.76 -41.05
C VAL A 464 -22.13 12.10 -41.97
N THR A 465 -23.17 12.75 -41.44
CA THR A 465 -24.34 13.21 -42.20
C THR A 465 -24.70 14.62 -41.77
N ASP A 466 -24.69 15.59 -42.69
CA ASP A 466 -24.94 17.01 -42.42
C ASP A 466 -24.07 17.58 -41.28
N GLY A 467 -22.81 17.14 -41.23
CA GLY A 467 -21.84 17.49 -40.19
C GLY A 467 -22.05 16.78 -38.84
N LYS A 468 -23.10 15.97 -38.65
CA LYS A 468 -23.26 15.14 -37.44
C LYS A 468 -22.47 13.84 -37.59
N MET A 469 -21.73 13.47 -36.56
CA MET A 469 -20.95 12.23 -36.53
C MET A 469 -21.64 11.16 -35.66
N GLU A 470 -21.89 10.00 -36.23
CA GLU A 470 -22.23 8.77 -35.51
C GLU A 470 -20.98 7.89 -35.47
N SER A 471 -20.54 7.50 -34.26
CA SER A 471 -19.40 6.60 -34.08
C SER A 471 -19.88 5.22 -33.62
N GLY A 472 -19.15 4.17 -34.00
CA GLY A 472 -19.25 2.91 -33.28
C GLY A 472 -18.19 1.91 -33.66
N LEU A 473 -18.16 0.83 -32.89
CA LEU A 473 -17.16 -0.21 -32.94
C LEU A 473 -17.78 -1.49 -33.47
N LEU A 474 -17.10 -2.13 -34.41
CA LEU A 474 -17.51 -3.40 -35.02
C LEU A 474 -16.62 -4.52 -34.50
N ASN A 475 -17.13 -5.74 -34.39
CA ASN A 475 -16.32 -6.95 -34.19
C ASN A 475 -15.84 -7.53 -35.53
N ASP A 476 -15.18 -8.69 -35.49
CA ASP A 476 -14.69 -9.40 -36.69
C ASP A 476 -15.79 -9.85 -37.65
N SER A 477 -17.01 -10.13 -37.15
CA SER A 477 -18.16 -10.48 -37.98
C SER A 477 -18.81 -9.25 -38.63
N GLY A 478 -18.37 -8.02 -38.28
CA GLY A 478 -18.93 -6.77 -38.76
C GLY A 478 -20.18 -6.33 -38.00
N GLU A 479 -20.53 -6.99 -36.90
CA GLU A 479 -21.61 -6.60 -35.99
C GLU A 479 -21.15 -5.46 -35.11
N ARG A 480 -22.07 -4.54 -34.79
CA ARG A 480 -21.77 -3.40 -33.93
C ARG A 480 -21.80 -3.84 -32.46
N VAL A 481 -20.69 -3.63 -31.77
CA VAL A 481 -20.50 -3.99 -30.35
C VAL A 481 -20.38 -2.77 -29.44
N GLY A 482 -20.14 -1.58 -29.99
CA GLY A 482 -20.09 -0.34 -29.21
C GLY A 482 -20.52 0.88 -30.02
N ARG A 483 -20.96 1.94 -29.35
CA ARG A 483 -21.47 3.16 -29.98
C ARG A 483 -21.17 4.40 -29.13
N GLY A 484 -20.79 5.51 -29.78
CA GLY A 484 -20.75 6.81 -29.10
C GLY A 484 -22.16 7.32 -28.84
N PHE A 485 -22.38 7.89 -27.66
CA PHE A 485 -23.65 8.52 -27.31
C PHE A 485 -23.87 9.79 -28.14
N GLY A 486 -25.13 10.16 -28.41
CA GLY A 486 -25.40 11.30 -29.28
C GLY A 486 -26.80 11.87 -29.16
N THR A 487 -27.05 12.66 -28.13
CA THR A 487 -28.19 13.59 -28.07
C THR A 487 -27.73 15.02 -28.34
N ALA A 488 -28.66 15.95 -28.51
CA ALA A 488 -28.32 17.37 -28.71
C ALA A 488 -27.56 17.96 -27.50
N ASP A 489 -27.84 17.48 -26.29
CA ASP A 489 -27.28 18.02 -25.05
C ASP A 489 -26.07 17.23 -24.53
N ILE A 490 -25.97 15.94 -24.91
CA ILE A 490 -24.89 15.03 -24.52
C ILE A 490 -24.33 14.36 -25.80
N PRO A 491 -23.42 15.05 -26.52
CA PRO A 491 -22.74 14.47 -27.68
C PRO A 491 -21.64 13.49 -27.24
N PHE A 492 -21.08 12.76 -28.20
CA PHE A 492 -19.98 11.83 -27.97
C PHE A 492 -18.77 12.46 -27.25
N LEU A 493 -18.44 13.71 -27.57
CA LEU A 493 -17.27 14.42 -27.05
C LEU A 493 -17.66 15.77 -26.44
N GLN A 494 -17.16 16.06 -25.24
CA GLN A 494 -17.34 17.35 -24.55
C GLN A 494 -16.01 17.79 -23.91
N PHE A 495 -15.87 19.08 -23.65
CA PHE A 495 -14.74 19.64 -22.91
C PHE A 495 -15.22 20.68 -21.90
N LEU A 496 -14.48 20.83 -20.81
CA LEU A 496 -14.78 21.78 -19.74
C LEU A 496 -13.82 22.96 -19.84
N ALA A 497 -14.32 24.16 -20.16
CA ALA A 497 -13.50 25.36 -20.35
C ALA A 497 -13.93 26.54 -19.47
N ASN A 498 -12.98 27.39 -19.12
CA ASN A 498 -13.23 28.66 -18.43
C ASN A 498 -13.47 29.83 -19.40
N GLN A 499 -13.56 31.04 -18.86
CA GLN A 499 -13.74 32.29 -19.62
C GLN A 499 -12.56 32.71 -20.50
N ASP A 500 -11.39 32.07 -20.38
CA ASP A 500 -10.17 32.35 -21.17
C ASP A 500 -9.90 31.25 -22.22
N GLY A 501 -10.77 30.24 -22.29
CA GLY A 501 -10.62 29.09 -23.19
C GLY A 501 -9.71 28.00 -22.65
N THR A 502 -9.20 28.12 -21.42
CA THR A 502 -8.42 27.07 -20.76
C THR A 502 -9.29 25.85 -20.49
N ILE A 503 -8.84 24.68 -20.94
CA ILE A 503 -9.56 23.41 -20.77
C ILE A 503 -9.02 22.68 -19.56
N SER A 504 -9.91 22.27 -18.66
CA SER A 504 -9.56 21.51 -17.44
C SER A 504 -9.87 20.02 -17.56
N LYS A 505 -10.95 19.66 -18.26
CA LYS A 505 -11.38 18.26 -18.44
C LYS A 505 -11.85 17.99 -19.86
N LEU A 506 -11.68 16.74 -20.30
CA LEU A 506 -12.34 16.17 -21.47
C LEU A 506 -13.32 15.09 -21.02
N ARG A 507 -14.38 14.88 -21.81
CA ARG A 507 -15.40 13.88 -21.51
C ARG A 507 -15.81 13.11 -22.76
N LEU A 508 -15.88 11.80 -22.61
CA LEU A 508 -16.36 10.84 -23.60
C LEU A 508 -17.69 10.25 -23.14
N ASN A 509 -18.66 10.15 -24.05
CA ASN A 509 -19.98 9.60 -23.75
C ASN A 509 -20.28 8.42 -24.68
N PHE A 510 -20.53 7.24 -24.13
CA PHE A 510 -20.84 6.01 -24.87
C PHE A 510 -22.26 5.53 -24.55
N GLU A 511 -22.91 4.95 -25.54
CA GLU A 511 -24.22 4.32 -25.37
C GLU A 511 -24.04 2.90 -24.84
N LEU A 512 -24.74 2.58 -23.76
CA LEU A 512 -24.80 1.25 -23.18
C LEU A 512 -26.08 0.53 -23.62
N SER A 513 -25.93 -0.70 -24.11
CA SER A 513 -27.09 -1.58 -24.36
C SER A 513 -27.80 -1.91 -23.05
N ALA A 514 -29.09 -2.28 -23.08
CA ALA A 514 -29.89 -2.49 -21.86
C ALA A 514 -29.33 -3.56 -20.90
N ASP A 515 -28.75 -4.64 -21.45
CA ASP A 515 -28.23 -5.78 -20.67
C ASP A 515 -26.69 -5.82 -20.60
N GLU A 516 -26.02 -4.80 -21.14
CA GLU A 516 -24.56 -4.67 -21.14
C GLU A 516 -24.00 -4.65 -19.71
N ARG A 517 -22.85 -5.29 -19.50
CA ARG A 517 -22.16 -5.36 -18.20
C ARG A 517 -20.72 -4.94 -18.36
N LEU A 518 -20.19 -4.28 -17.32
CA LEU A 518 -18.89 -3.62 -17.39
C LEU A 518 -17.97 -4.10 -16.27
N TYR A 519 -16.74 -4.45 -16.63
CA TYR A 519 -15.74 -5.07 -15.74
C TYR A 519 -14.36 -4.38 -15.90
N GLY A 520 -13.40 -4.71 -15.04
CA GLY A 520 -12.02 -4.20 -15.09
C GLY A 520 -11.73 -3.19 -13.99
N MET A 521 -11.27 -2.00 -14.36
CA MET A 521 -11.02 -0.84 -13.49
C MET A 521 -9.91 -1.01 -12.43
N GLY A 522 -9.01 -2.00 -12.59
CA GLY A 522 -7.91 -2.29 -11.67
C GLY A 522 -8.27 -3.32 -10.60
N GLU A 523 -7.56 -3.28 -9.48
CA GLU A 523 -7.90 -4.04 -8.28
C GLU A 523 -9.12 -3.41 -7.59
N ARG A 524 -10.22 -4.15 -7.42
CA ARG A 524 -11.46 -3.65 -6.82
C ARG A 524 -12.03 -4.65 -5.81
N PHE A 525 -12.48 -4.14 -4.66
CA PHE A 525 -12.85 -4.97 -3.50
C PHE A 525 -14.37 -5.13 -3.36
N ALA A 526 -15.16 -4.12 -3.72
CA ALA A 526 -16.61 -4.13 -3.51
C ALA A 526 -17.37 -5.11 -4.41
N ARG A 527 -17.03 -5.18 -5.70
CA ARG A 527 -17.71 -6.00 -6.71
C ARG A 527 -16.89 -6.11 -8.01
N MET A 528 -17.25 -7.06 -8.88
CA MET A 528 -16.61 -7.27 -10.21
C MET A 528 -17.27 -6.49 -11.35
N GLU A 529 -18.60 -6.35 -11.31
CA GLU A 529 -19.42 -5.75 -12.37
C GLU A 529 -19.86 -4.35 -11.91
N PHE A 530 -19.77 -3.32 -12.76
CA PHE A 530 -19.88 -1.92 -12.32
C PHE A 530 -21.03 -1.11 -12.93
N ARG A 531 -21.99 -1.71 -13.64
CA ARG A 531 -23.15 -0.97 -14.12
C ARG A 531 -23.92 -0.33 -12.97
N GLY A 532 -24.25 0.93 -13.14
CA GLY A 532 -24.88 1.79 -12.15
C GLY A 532 -23.92 2.36 -11.10
N CYS A 533 -22.61 2.12 -11.23
CA CYS A 533 -21.59 2.65 -10.32
C CYS A 533 -20.85 3.86 -10.92
N GLU A 534 -20.27 4.65 -10.03
CA GLU A 534 -19.26 5.66 -10.33
C GLU A 534 -17.94 5.19 -9.71
N LEU A 535 -16.89 5.10 -10.51
CA LEU A 535 -15.55 4.73 -10.08
C LEU A 535 -14.55 5.76 -10.57
N ASP A 536 -13.58 6.07 -9.73
CA ASP A 536 -12.44 6.89 -10.10
C ASP A 536 -11.15 6.09 -10.27
N ASN A 537 -10.20 6.70 -10.95
CA ASN A 537 -8.83 6.22 -11.08
C ASN A 537 -7.92 7.15 -10.28
N TYR A 538 -7.81 6.83 -8.99
CA TYR A 538 -7.00 7.55 -8.03
C TYR A 538 -6.36 6.55 -7.06
N VAL A 539 -5.05 6.33 -7.17
CA VAL A 539 -4.28 5.50 -6.25
C VAL A 539 -4.51 6.03 -4.83
N PHE A 540 -4.91 5.20 -3.88
CA PHE A 540 -5.17 5.66 -2.52
C PHE A 540 -4.94 4.58 -1.46
N ASN A 541 -4.28 4.99 -0.37
CA ASN A 541 -4.12 4.15 0.81
C ASN A 541 -5.41 4.17 1.66
N GLN A 542 -6.31 3.22 1.37
CA GLN A 542 -7.48 2.93 2.19
C GLN A 542 -7.17 1.76 3.12
N TYR A 543 -6.76 2.08 4.34
CA TYR A 543 -6.44 1.09 5.36
C TYR A 543 -7.70 0.37 5.84
N LYS A 544 -7.85 -0.90 5.42
CA LYS A 544 -9.03 -1.77 5.65
C LYS A 544 -10.31 -1.19 5.04
N ASP A 545 -11.32 -2.04 4.90
CA ASP A 545 -12.65 -1.66 4.40
C ASP A 545 -12.59 -0.89 3.07
N GLN A 546 -11.83 -1.40 2.10
CA GLN A 546 -11.45 -0.74 0.84
C GLN A 546 -12.65 -0.22 0.06
N GLY A 547 -13.75 -0.98 0.05
CA GLY A 547 -14.97 -0.61 -0.65
C GLY A 547 -14.71 -0.35 -2.15
N TYR A 548 -15.00 0.86 -2.61
CA TYR A 548 -14.75 1.29 -3.99
C TYR A 548 -13.36 1.89 -4.21
N ARG A 549 -12.62 2.19 -3.15
CA ARG A 549 -11.24 2.70 -3.20
C ARG A 549 -10.27 1.55 -3.41
N THR A 550 -9.06 1.88 -3.86
CA THR A 550 -8.05 0.87 -4.16
C THR A 550 -6.64 1.46 -4.17
N TYR A 551 -5.66 0.63 -3.87
CA TYR A 551 -4.24 0.92 -4.04
C TYR A 551 -3.84 0.92 -5.52
N MET A 552 -4.60 0.23 -6.38
CA MET A 552 -4.22 -0.06 -7.75
C MET A 552 -5.37 0.05 -8.75
N PRO A 553 -5.86 1.28 -9.03
CA PRO A 553 -6.81 1.50 -10.12
C PRO A 553 -6.12 1.39 -11.48
N VAL A 554 -6.84 0.90 -12.49
CA VAL A 554 -6.36 0.84 -13.89
C VAL A 554 -7.53 1.26 -14.79
N PRO A 555 -7.40 2.29 -15.64
CA PRO A 555 -8.51 2.86 -16.41
C PRO A 555 -8.86 2.04 -17.67
N VAL A 556 -9.06 0.73 -17.50
CA VAL A 556 -9.52 -0.22 -18.53
C VAL A 556 -10.88 -0.79 -18.19
N VAL A 557 -11.78 -0.79 -19.15
CA VAL A 557 -13.15 -1.32 -19.04
C VAL A 557 -13.34 -2.41 -20.08
N TYR A 558 -13.94 -3.52 -19.69
CA TYR A 558 -14.38 -4.58 -20.59
C TYR A 558 -15.89 -4.70 -20.55
N SER A 559 -16.50 -4.69 -21.74
CA SER A 559 -17.93 -4.84 -21.93
C SER A 559 -18.31 -6.28 -22.29
N SER A 560 -19.43 -6.75 -21.75
CA SER A 560 -20.06 -8.01 -22.15
C SER A 560 -20.51 -8.04 -23.61
N ASP A 561 -20.62 -6.88 -24.27
CA ASP A 561 -20.98 -6.78 -25.69
C ASP A 561 -19.77 -7.06 -26.61
N GLY A 562 -18.59 -7.32 -26.03
CA GLY A 562 -17.42 -7.83 -26.77
C GLY A 562 -16.39 -6.77 -27.14
N TYR A 563 -16.25 -5.71 -26.32
CA TYR A 563 -15.22 -4.70 -26.51
C TYR A 563 -14.52 -4.29 -25.22
N GLY A 564 -13.32 -3.76 -25.36
CA GLY A 564 -12.56 -3.09 -24.31
C GLY A 564 -12.31 -1.63 -24.64
N LEU A 565 -12.25 -0.80 -23.60
CA LEU A 565 -11.88 0.61 -23.65
C LEU A 565 -10.74 0.83 -22.65
N PHE A 566 -9.63 1.37 -23.12
CA PHE A 566 -8.51 1.75 -22.25
C PHE A 566 -8.22 3.26 -22.40
N LEU A 567 -8.40 4.03 -21.33
CA LEU A 567 -8.05 5.44 -21.29
C LEU A 567 -6.55 5.58 -20.97
N GLN A 568 -5.79 6.17 -21.89
CA GLN A 568 -4.34 6.32 -21.77
C GLN A 568 -3.99 7.64 -21.09
N SER A 569 -4.29 7.73 -19.78
CA SER A 569 -3.97 8.91 -18.98
C SER A 569 -3.55 8.50 -17.57
N CYS A 570 -2.53 9.16 -17.04
CA CYS A 570 -2.14 9.08 -15.63
C CYS A 570 -2.93 10.03 -14.73
N LEU A 571 -3.64 11.00 -15.32
CA LEU A 571 -4.39 12.00 -14.58
C LEU A 571 -5.66 11.42 -13.97
N TYR A 572 -6.24 12.15 -13.01
CA TYR A 572 -7.50 11.79 -12.39
C TYR A 572 -8.61 11.62 -13.44
N SER A 573 -9.34 10.52 -13.34
CA SER A 573 -10.49 10.25 -14.19
C SER A 573 -11.60 9.55 -13.43
N VAL A 574 -12.83 9.77 -13.88
CA VAL A 574 -14.06 9.21 -13.31
C VAL A 574 -14.86 8.54 -14.43
N PHE A 575 -15.31 7.34 -14.15
CA PHE A 575 -16.14 6.51 -15.01
C PHE A 575 -17.50 6.33 -14.36
N ARG A 576 -18.54 6.78 -15.03
CA ARG A 576 -19.94 6.63 -14.62
C ARG A 576 -20.63 5.66 -15.55
N PHE A 577 -21.05 4.52 -15.04
CA PHE A 577 -21.54 3.39 -15.82
C PHE A 577 -23.07 3.34 -15.87
N GLY A 578 -23.69 4.40 -16.38
CA GLY A 578 -25.13 4.62 -16.27
C GLY A 578 -25.51 5.23 -14.92
N SER A 579 -26.47 6.16 -14.94
CA SER A 579 -27.06 6.73 -13.72
C SER A 579 -28.51 6.27 -13.56
N THR A 580 -29.12 6.56 -12.41
CA THR A 580 -30.57 6.37 -12.23
C THR A 580 -31.40 7.21 -13.20
N THR A 581 -30.85 8.30 -13.72
CA THR A 581 -31.55 9.23 -14.63
C THR A 581 -31.32 8.89 -16.10
N ILE A 582 -30.12 8.41 -16.45
CA ILE A 582 -29.72 8.03 -17.81
C ILE A 582 -28.94 6.70 -17.74
N PRO A 583 -29.62 5.55 -17.60
CA PRO A 583 -29.00 4.23 -17.45
C PRO A 583 -28.27 3.71 -18.71
N GLU A 584 -28.53 4.31 -19.86
CA GLU A 584 -27.93 4.01 -21.16
C GLU A 584 -26.65 4.80 -21.45
N LEU A 585 -26.17 5.62 -20.51
CA LEU A 585 -24.99 6.47 -20.70
C LEU A 585 -23.80 6.01 -19.87
N MET A 586 -22.74 5.54 -20.52
CA MET A 586 -21.41 5.48 -19.92
C MET A 586 -20.69 6.81 -20.17
N GLN A 587 -20.31 7.50 -19.11
CA GLN A 587 -19.59 8.77 -19.18
C GLN A 587 -18.22 8.64 -18.54
N ILE A 588 -17.20 9.05 -19.29
CA ILE A 588 -15.81 9.07 -18.84
C ILE A 588 -15.37 10.52 -18.82
N GLU A 589 -14.94 10.99 -17.66
CA GLU A 589 -14.33 12.30 -17.48
C GLU A 589 -12.89 12.13 -17.10
N ALA A 590 -11.98 12.87 -17.72
CA ALA A 590 -10.59 12.92 -17.28
C ALA A 590 -10.09 14.35 -17.28
N ASP A 591 -9.22 14.63 -16.31
CA ASP A 591 -8.41 15.83 -16.29
C ASP A 591 -7.48 15.85 -17.51
N VAL A 592 -7.16 17.05 -17.99
CA VAL A 592 -6.18 17.24 -19.06
C VAL A 592 -5.02 18.12 -18.60
N HIS A 593 -3.85 17.87 -19.18
CA HIS A 593 -2.67 18.66 -18.88
C HIS A 593 -2.83 20.09 -19.44
N PRO A 594 -2.54 21.16 -18.66
CA PRO A 594 -2.74 22.55 -19.10
C PRO A 594 -2.01 22.92 -20.39
N MET A 595 -0.81 22.35 -20.62
CA MET A 595 0.00 22.58 -21.83
C MET A 595 -0.31 21.61 -22.97
N HIS A 596 -0.94 20.48 -22.67
CA HIS A 596 -1.22 19.42 -23.64
C HIS A 596 -2.69 19.04 -23.47
N GLN A 597 -3.57 19.89 -24.02
CA GLN A 597 -5.03 19.71 -23.96
C GLN A 597 -5.47 18.58 -24.90
N LYS A 598 -5.11 17.35 -24.53
CA LYS A 598 -5.41 16.13 -25.26
C LYS A 598 -5.90 15.00 -24.36
N MET A 599 -6.60 14.05 -24.96
CA MET A 599 -7.01 12.79 -24.33
C MET A 599 -6.81 11.66 -25.33
N ASP A 600 -6.07 10.64 -24.91
CA ASP A 600 -5.79 9.45 -25.70
C ASP A 600 -6.54 8.24 -25.10
N PHE A 601 -7.18 7.44 -25.94
CA PHE A 601 -7.83 6.19 -25.53
C PHE A 601 -7.78 5.15 -26.64
N SER A 602 -7.94 3.87 -26.28
CA SER A 602 -8.04 2.78 -27.24
C SER A 602 -9.36 2.05 -27.13
N LEU A 603 -9.90 1.65 -28.28
CA LEU A 603 -11.00 0.70 -28.38
C LEU A 603 -10.54 -0.56 -29.10
N PHE A 604 -10.98 -1.71 -28.62
CA PHE A 604 -10.65 -3.01 -29.22
C PHE A 604 -11.83 -3.96 -29.03
N ALA A 605 -12.05 -4.86 -29.99
CA ALA A 605 -13.16 -5.81 -29.97
C ALA A 605 -12.62 -7.23 -29.98
N GLY A 606 -13.36 -8.17 -29.37
CA GLY A 606 -12.94 -9.55 -29.26
C GLY A 606 -13.59 -10.27 -28.09
N LYS A 607 -13.20 -11.51 -27.85
CA LYS A 607 -13.67 -12.28 -26.70
C LYS A 607 -12.98 -11.79 -25.42
N PRO A 608 -13.60 -11.93 -24.23
CA PRO A 608 -13.06 -11.36 -23.00
C PRO A 608 -11.59 -11.69 -22.69
N MET A 609 -11.12 -12.91 -22.92
CA MET A 609 -9.69 -13.24 -22.76
C MET A 609 -8.77 -12.51 -23.75
N GLU A 610 -9.20 -12.40 -25.01
CA GLU A 610 -8.46 -11.68 -26.06
C GLU A 610 -8.39 -10.18 -25.75
N LEU A 611 -9.45 -9.62 -25.16
CA LEU A 611 -9.46 -8.23 -24.70
C LEU A 611 -8.37 -7.99 -23.63
N VAL A 612 -8.25 -8.88 -22.64
CA VAL A 612 -7.18 -8.79 -21.63
C VAL A 612 -5.79 -8.92 -22.27
N GLY A 613 -5.62 -9.85 -23.20
CA GLY A 613 -4.35 -10.00 -23.94
C GLY A 613 -3.99 -8.77 -24.78
N THR A 614 -5.00 -8.13 -25.39
CA THR A 614 -4.84 -6.88 -26.16
C THR A 614 -4.48 -5.73 -25.24
N PHE A 615 -5.12 -5.62 -24.07
CA PHE A 615 -4.73 -4.63 -23.06
C PHE A 615 -3.28 -4.82 -22.62
N ALA A 616 -2.84 -6.05 -22.32
CA ALA A 616 -1.45 -6.33 -21.96
C ALA A 616 -0.45 -6.01 -23.09
N ALA A 617 -0.88 -6.09 -24.36
CA ALA A 617 -0.05 -5.64 -25.49
C ALA A 617 0.05 -4.10 -25.58
N LEU A 618 -0.95 -3.36 -25.07
CA LEU A 618 -0.97 -1.90 -25.01
C LEU A 618 -0.25 -1.34 -23.78
N SER A 619 -0.44 -1.94 -22.61
CA SER A 619 0.05 -1.44 -21.31
C SER A 619 1.37 -2.06 -20.86
N GLY A 620 1.87 -3.09 -21.56
CA GLY A 620 3.10 -3.80 -21.25
C GLY A 620 2.86 -5.21 -20.70
N LYS A 621 3.78 -6.13 -20.99
CA LYS A 621 3.66 -7.53 -20.58
C LYS A 621 4.09 -7.73 -19.12
N PRO A 622 3.43 -8.62 -18.36
CA PRO A 622 3.81 -8.92 -16.98
C PRO A 622 5.23 -9.47 -16.87
N LYS A 623 6.03 -8.99 -15.92
CA LYS A 623 7.37 -9.50 -15.66
C LYS A 623 7.30 -10.83 -14.91
N LEU A 624 7.77 -11.91 -15.53
CA LEU A 624 7.80 -13.25 -14.93
C LEU A 624 8.67 -13.27 -13.65
N PRO A 625 8.10 -13.59 -12.46
CA PRO A 625 8.87 -13.79 -11.24
C PRO A 625 9.72 -15.08 -11.33
N PRO A 626 10.82 -15.19 -10.57
CA PRO A 626 11.55 -16.44 -10.44
C PRO A 626 10.68 -17.51 -9.77
N LYS A 627 10.92 -18.79 -10.11
CA LYS A 627 10.08 -19.92 -9.65
C LYS A 627 9.90 -19.99 -8.12
N TRP A 628 10.93 -19.64 -7.35
CA TRP A 628 10.87 -19.64 -5.88
C TRP A 628 9.84 -18.66 -5.32
N ALA A 629 9.46 -17.61 -6.04
CA ALA A 629 8.43 -16.68 -5.62
C ALA A 629 7.02 -17.31 -5.57
N PHE A 630 6.84 -18.48 -6.19
CA PHE A 630 5.55 -19.16 -6.26
C PHE A 630 5.36 -20.23 -5.19
N GLY A 631 6.31 -20.47 -4.27
CA GLY A 631 6.06 -21.33 -3.10
C GLY A 631 5.25 -20.60 -2.00
N PRO A 632 5.10 -21.20 -0.80
CA PRO A 632 4.53 -20.52 0.37
C PRO A 632 5.48 -19.48 0.96
N TRP A 633 4.93 -18.33 1.37
CA TRP A 633 5.67 -17.22 1.98
C TRP A 633 5.34 -17.09 3.45
N MET A 634 6.34 -16.65 4.21
CA MET A 634 6.24 -16.38 5.63
C MET A 634 6.57 -14.92 5.93
N SER A 635 5.70 -14.25 6.68
CA SER A 635 5.90 -12.86 7.07
C SER A 635 5.22 -12.56 8.40
N SER A 636 5.81 -11.65 9.18
CA SER A 636 5.17 -11.01 10.33
C SER A 636 5.94 -9.73 10.64
N ASN A 637 5.23 -8.64 10.95
CA ASN A 637 5.85 -7.43 11.49
C ASN A 637 6.51 -7.70 12.86
N ASN A 638 6.14 -8.79 13.54
CA ASN A 638 6.66 -9.14 14.85
C ASN A 638 8.09 -9.69 14.85
N TRP A 639 8.63 -10.05 13.69
CA TRP A 639 9.97 -10.66 13.56
C TRP A 639 11.05 -9.58 13.46
N ASP A 640 11.45 -9.09 14.62
CA ASP A 640 12.25 -7.87 14.81
C ASP A 640 13.64 -8.13 15.43
N SER A 641 14.08 -9.39 15.38
CA SER A 641 15.41 -9.83 15.81
C SER A 641 15.79 -11.16 15.17
N GLU A 642 17.09 -11.41 15.08
CA GLU A 642 17.68 -12.66 14.61
C GLU A 642 17.20 -13.86 15.42
N LYS A 643 17.07 -13.71 16.74
CA LYS A 643 16.53 -14.76 17.63
C LYS A 643 15.11 -15.17 17.26
N GLU A 644 14.26 -14.19 16.97
CA GLU A 644 12.88 -14.47 16.56
C GLU A 644 12.87 -15.15 15.20
N VAL A 645 13.66 -14.67 14.24
CA VAL A 645 13.79 -15.29 12.92
C VAL A 645 14.27 -16.75 13.02
N ASP A 646 15.33 -17.02 13.79
CA ASP A 646 15.81 -18.38 14.01
C ASP A 646 14.74 -19.27 14.65
N ALA A 647 13.94 -18.74 15.60
CA ALA A 647 12.82 -19.48 16.18
C ALA A 647 11.75 -19.85 15.14
N GLN A 648 11.44 -18.95 14.20
CA GLN A 648 10.50 -19.22 13.10
C GLN A 648 11.07 -20.21 12.09
N LEU A 649 12.38 -20.14 11.78
CA LEU A 649 13.06 -21.14 10.94
C LEU A 649 13.04 -22.53 11.60
N ASP A 650 13.22 -22.59 12.91
CA ASP A 650 13.16 -23.83 13.69
C ASP A 650 11.75 -24.41 13.73
N GLN A 651 10.70 -23.59 13.94
CA GLN A 651 9.31 -24.06 13.83
C GLN A 651 8.98 -24.55 12.42
N THR A 652 9.41 -23.81 11.39
CA THR A 652 9.24 -24.19 9.98
C THR A 652 9.87 -25.56 9.72
N SER A 653 11.09 -25.77 10.19
CA SER A 653 11.83 -27.04 10.03
C SER A 653 11.18 -28.17 10.83
N LYS A 654 10.83 -27.91 12.10
CA LYS A 654 10.18 -28.87 13.01
C LYS A 654 8.84 -29.37 12.47
N HIS A 655 8.08 -28.50 11.83
CA HIS A 655 6.77 -28.81 11.26
C HIS A 655 6.82 -29.17 9.78
N ALA A 656 8.01 -29.20 9.17
CA ALA A 656 8.23 -29.46 7.75
C ALA A 656 7.32 -28.60 6.86
N ILE A 657 7.22 -27.30 7.16
CA ILE A 657 6.49 -26.34 6.33
C ILE A 657 7.41 -25.92 5.17
N PRO A 658 7.02 -26.16 3.89
CA PRO A 658 7.92 -25.97 2.76
C PRO A 658 7.92 -24.52 2.25
N SER A 659 8.14 -23.56 3.14
CA SER A 659 8.22 -22.14 2.77
C SER A 659 9.43 -21.86 1.88
N THR A 660 9.29 -20.86 1.01
CA THR A 660 10.30 -20.47 -0.01
C THR A 660 10.72 -19.01 0.11
N VAL A 661 9.92 -18.17 0.76
CA VAL A 661 10.21 -16.75 0.95
C VAL A 661 9.92 -16.34 2.39
N MET A 662 10.80 -15.54 2.97
CA MET A 662 10.65 -14.85 4.24
C MET A 662 10.72 -13.34 4.01
N VAL A 663 9.79 -12.60 4.59
CA VAL A 663 9.80 -11.15 4.58
C VAL A 663 10.12 -10.64 5.98
N LEU A 664 11.09 -9.73 6.09
CA LEU A 664 11.42 -9.03 7.33
C LEU A 664 11.01 -7.57 7.21
N GLU A 665 10.07 -7.14 8.05
CA GLU A 665 9.62 -5.74 8.06
C GLU A 665 10.33 -4.90 9.12
N GLN A 666 10.26 -5.34 10.38
CA GLN A 666 10.85 -4.62 11.52
C GLN A 666 12.36 -4.91 11.66
N TRP A 667 13.10 -4.83 10.55
CA TRP A 667 14.53 -5.15 10.50
C TRP A 667 15.43 -3.94 10.79
N SER A 668 14.92 -2.73 10.52
CA SER A 668 15.73 -1.52 10.41
C SER A 668 15.85 -0.73 11.73
N ASP A 669 16.63 0.35 11.71
CA ASP A 669 16.71 1.38 12.74
C ASP A 669 15.44 2.24 12.88
N GLU A 670 14.40 1.94 12.09
CA GLU A 670 13.11 2.64 12.04
C GLU A 670 13.24 4.16 11.80
N SER A 671 14.36 4.59 11.22
CA SER A 671 14.69 5.99 10.99
C SER A 671 15.17 6.21 9.56
N SER A 672 16.21 5.49 9.15
CA SER A 672 16.80 5.53 7.81
C SER A 672 16.21 4.49 6.86
N PHE A 673 15.71 3.38 7.41
CA PHE A 673 15.23 2.21 6.67
C PHE A 673 16.28 1.57 5.75
N TYR A 674 17.58 1.80 5.98
CA TYR A 674 18.64 1.07 5.29
C TYR A 674 19.71 0.52 6.22
N ILE A 675 19.64 0.83 7.53
CA ILE A 675 20.55 0.33 8.56
C ILE A 675 19.76 -0.61 9.48
N PHE A 676 20.37 -1.74 9.86
CA PHE A 676 19.77 -2.69 10.81
C PHE A 676 19.66 -2.08 12.21
N ASN A 677 18.61 -2.49 12.94
CA ASN A 677 18.41 -2.06 14.32
C ASN A 677 19.62 -2.42 15.22
N ASP A 678 19.91 -1.58 16.22
CA ASP A 678 21.04 -1.69 17.16
C ASP A 678 22.46 -1.65 16.55
N ALA A 679 22.62 -1.54 15.23
CA ALA A 679 23.95 -1.49 14.59
C ALA A 679 24.75 -0.25 15.04
N GLY A 680 25.99 -0.46 15.46
CA GLY A 680 26.96 0.60 15.73
C GLY A 680 27.69 1.02 14.46
N TYR A 681 27.93 2.31 14.27
CA TYR A 681 28.66 2.85 13.11
C TYR A 681 29.22 4.26 13.38
N GLU A 682 30.24 4.63 12.61
CA GLU A 682 30.67 6.03 12.51
C GLU A 682 29.80 6.77 11.49
N GLY A 683 29.22 7.90 11.89
CA GLY A 683 28.29 8.64 11.05
C GLY A 683 28.99 9.23 9.81
N LYS A 684 28.54 8.87 8.61
CA LYS A 684 29.09 9.35 7.34
C LYS A 684 28.38 10.61 6.85
N SER A 685 29.04 11.38 5.99
CA SER A 685 28.38 12.49 5.27
C SER A 685 27.15 11.98 4.51
N GLY A 686 26.11 12.81 4.36
CA GLY A 686 24.86 12.40 3.69
C GLY A 686 25.04 11.91 2.24
N GLU A 687 26.09 12.36 1.54
CA GLU A 687 26.48 11.89 0.20
C GLU A 687 26.92 10.42 0.18
N SER A 688 27.59 10.00 1.25
CA SER A 688 28.27 8.70 1.30
C SER A 688 27.27 7.56 1.54
N ARG A 689 27.69 6.37 1.12
CA ARG A 689 27.03 5.10 1.43
C ARG A 689 27.86 4.27 2.39
N PHE A 690 27.19 3.35 3.07
CA PHE A 690 27.81 2.32 3.88
C PHE A 690 28.08 1.06 3.04
N THR A 691 29.08 0.32 3.48
CA THR A 691 29.38 -1.07 3.15
C THR A 691 29.12 -1.91 4.40
N TYR A 692 29.01 -3.23 4.27
CA TYR A 692 28.75 -4.08 5.44
C TYR A 692 29.81 -3.91 6.55
N ASP A 693 31.08 -3.76 6.18
CA ASP A 693 32.21 -3.63 7.11
C ASP A 693 32.26 -2.30 7.88
N ASP A 694 31.42 -1.32 7.51
CA ASP A 694 31.29 -0.07 8.27
C ASP A 694 30.44 -0.22 9.55
N PHE A 695 29.75 -1.36 9.70
CA PHE A 695 28.86 -1.62 10.82
C PHE A 695 29.50 -2.56 11.84
N THR A 696 29.27 -2.28 13.11
CA THR A 696 29.51 -3.21 14.22
C THR A 696 28.18 -3.69 14.76
N PHE A 697 27.96 -5.00 14.74
CA PHE A 697 26.73 -5.60 15.24
C PHE A 697 26.95 -6.14 16.65
N PRO A 698 26.38 -5.50 17.70
CA PRO A 698 26.63 -5.93 19.07
C PRO A 698 25.96 -7.28 19.35
N ALA A 699 26.65 -8.15 20.08
CA ALA A 699 26.13 -9.48 20.44
C ALA A 699 24.82 -9.44 21.26
N TRP A 700 24.58 -8.35 21.99
CA TRP A 700 23.34 -8.12 22.75
C TRP A 700 22.22 -7.51 21.89
N GLY A 701 22.54 -7.04 20.67
CA GLY A 701 21.63 -6.38 19.75
C GLY A 701 20.58 -7.32 19.17
N ARG A 702 19.60 -6.76 18.46
CA ARG A 702 18.56 -7.52 17.76
C ARG A 702 19.12 -8.34 16.60
N TRP A 703 20.14 -7.82 15.94
CA TRP A 703 20.74 -8.41 14.74
C TRP A 703 22.26 -8.51 14.90
N PRO A 704 22.75 -9.48 15.72
CA PRO A 704 24.17 -9.63 16.01
C PRO A 704 25.00 -10.12 14.80
N ASP A 705 24.42 -10.84 13.84
CA ASP A 705 25.09 -11.22 12.59
C ASP A 705 24.09 -11.30 11.41
N PRO A 706 23.64 -10.15 10.87
CA PRO A 706 22.63 -10.12 9.82
C PRO A 706 23.06 -10.87 8.55
N LYS A 707 24.37 -10.88 8.25
CA LYS A 707 24.88 -11.52 7.03
C LYS A 707 24.79 -13.03 7.15
N GLN A 708 25.27 -13.61 8.25
CA GLN A 708 25.10 -15.05 8.43
C GLN A 708 23.66 -15.46 8.67
N LEU A 709 22.79 -14.56 9.18
CA LEU A 709 21.35 -14.84 9.20
C LEU A 709 20.81 -15.07 7.79
N VAL A 710 21.13 -14.19 6.83
CA VAL A 710 20.71 -14.38 5.42
C VAL A 710 21.25 -15.69 4.86
N GLU A 711 22.51 -16.04 5.11
CA GLU A 711 23.09 -17.33 4.71
C GLU A 711 22.32 -18.52 5.32
N ARG A 712 21.97 -18.47 6.62
CA ARG A 712 21.17 -19.52 7.28
C ARG A 712 19.75 -19.66 6.73
N ILE A 713 19.14 -18.55 6.29
CA ILE A 713 17.85 -18.55 5.59
C ILE A 713 18.02 -19.24 4.22
N HIS A 714 19.06 -18.89 3.48
CA HIS A 714 19.39 -19.46 2.17
C HIS A 714 19.72 -20.96 2.22
N ASP A 715 20.43 -21.41 3.25
CA ASP A 715 20.75 -22.84 3.49
C ASP A 715 19.50 -23.70 3.68
N ARG A 716 18.38 -23.09 4.08
CA ARG A 716 17.06 -23.72 4.16
C ARG A 716 16.26 -23.60 2.87
N ASN A 717 16.85 -23.14 1.77
CA ASN A 717 16.23 -22.82 0.48
C ASN A 717 15.11 -21.76 0.57
N ILE A 718 15.20 -20.87 1.55
CA ILE A 718 14.29 -19.73 1.68
C ILE A 718 15.00 -18.49 1.12
N ARG A 719 14.24 -17.58 0.53
CA ARG A 719 14.70 -16.28 0.02
C ARG A 719 14.22 -15.17 0.95
N VAL A 720 14.97 -14.09 1.08
CA VAL A 720 14.68 -13.01 2.03
C VAL A 720 14.40 -11.69 1.33
N LEU A 721 13.29 -11.05 1.70
CA LEU A 721 12.96 -9.69 1.30
C LEU A 721 12.96 -8.76 2.51
N LEU A 722 13.45 -7.54 2.32
CA LEU A 722 13.42 -6.49 3.34
C LEU A 722 12.37 -5.43 3.00
N TRP A 723 11.57 -5.01 3.97
CA TRP A 723 10.58 -3.95 3.79
C TRP A 723 11.24 -2.60 3.53
N GLN A 724 10.63 -1.79 2.64
CA GLN A 724 11.03 -0.45 2.26
C GLN A 724 9.81 0.45 2.04
N ALA A 725 10.00 1.76 2.24
CA ALA A 725 9.07 2.81 1.82
C ALA A 725 9.82 3.97 1.17
N PRO A 726 9.17 4.72 0.26
CA PRO A 726 9.81 5.84 -0.44
C PRO A 726 9.72 7.13 0.38
N VAL A 727 10.30 7.14 1.59
CA VAL A 727 10.21 8.28 2.51
C VAL A 727 11.51 8.51 3.28
N MET A 728 11.99 9.76 3.28
CA MET A 728 12.95 10.22 4.29
C MET A 728 12.15 10.57 5.55
N LYS A 729 12.01 9.58 6.44
CA LYS A 729 11.08 9.60 7.57
C LYS A 729 11.27 10.85 8.41
N PHE A 730 10.20 11.61 8.65
CA PHE A 730 10.20 12.70 9.60
C PHE A 730 10.22 12.19 11.05
N MET A 731 11.27 12.55 11.79
CA MET A 731 11.48 12.17 13.19
C MET A 731 11.20 13.38 14.07
N ASP A 732 9.96 13.47 14.54
CA ASP A 732 9.48 14.61 15.29
C ASP A 732 10.21 14.75 16.63
N GLY A 733 11.14 15.70 16.66
CA GLY A 733 11.95 16.03 17.83
C GLY A 733 12.94 14.98 18.31
N ILE A 734 13.23 14.00 17.46
CA ILE A 734 14.21 12.95 17.72
C ILE A 734 15.35 13.13 16.73
N ALA A 735 16.49 13.63 17.23
CA ALA A 735 17.71 13.67 16.44
C ALA A 735 18.18 12.24 16.13
N HIS A 736 18.54 11.99 14.87
CA HIS A 736 19.14 10.73 14.43
C HIS A 736 20.25 11.06 13.44
N GLU A 737 21.49 11.04 13.93
CA GLU A 737 22.66 11.66 13.28
C GLU A 737 22.78 11.33 11.78
N GLN A 738 22.72 10.04 11.41
CA GLN A 738 22.90 9.66 10.02
C GLN A 738 21.72 10.08 9.12
N ARG A 739 20.50 9.94 9.64
CA ARG A 739 19.27 10.31 8.93
C ARG A 739 19.22 11.83 8.74
N ASP A 740 19.63 12.60 9.76
CA ASP A 740 19.68 14.07 9.68
C ASP A 740 20.72 14.54 8.67
N LYS A 741 21.88 13.88 8.60
CA LYS A 741 22.90 14.13 7.55
C LYS A 741 22.37 13.79 6.15
N ASP A 742 21.64 12.68 6.02
CA ASP A 742 21.03 12.28 4.75
C ASP A 742 19.91 13.24 4.32
N GLU A 743 19.05 13.67 5.25
CA GLU A 743 18.01 14.67 5.01
C GLU A 743 18.64 16.00 4.60
N ALA A 744 19.68 16.48 5.29
CA ALA A 744 20.38 17.70 4.94
C ALA A 744 20.98 17.64 3.52
N PHE A 745 21.56 16.49 3.14
CA PHE A 745 22.10 16.30 1.80
C PHE A 745 20.98 16.22 0.74
N MET A 746 19.88 15.52 1.02
CA MET A 746 18.70 15.48 0.16
C MET A 746 18.13 16.88 -0.08
N VAL A 747 18.12 17.73 0.95
CA VAL A 747 17.70 19.13 0.87
C VAL A 747 18.68 19.96 0.04
N ASP A 748 19.99 19.87 0.32
CA ASP A 748 21.04 20.60 -0.42
C ASP A 748 21.03 20.28 -1.93
N LYS A 749 20.93 19.01 -2.28
CA LYS A 749 20.86 18.56 -3.67
C LYS A 749 19.47 18.70 -4.29
N GLY A 750 18.46 18.92 -3.45
CA GLY A 750 17.05 18.90 -3.82
C GLY A 750 16.66 17.62 -4.58
N TYR A 751 17.01 16.49 -3.97
CA TYR A 751 16.69 15.13 -4.41
C TYR A 751 15.28 14.67 -4.03
N GLY A 752 14.52 15.52 -3.34
CA GLY A 752 13.10 15.28 -3.07
C GLY A 752 12.20 15.93 -4.10
N VAL A 753 10.94 15.47 -4.12
CA VAL A 753 9.85 16.09 -4.88
C VAL A 753 9.70 17.54 -4.44
N ARG A 754 9.42 18.44 -5.39
CA ARG A 754 9.33 19.89 -5.14
C ARG A 754 7.90 20.39 -5.30
N LYS A 755 7.58 21.49 -4.64
CA LYS A 755 6.39 22.31 -4.91
C LYS A 755 6.67 23.33 -6.01
N GLY A 756 5.64 24.00 -6.51
CA GLY A 756 5.77 25.04 -7.54
C GLY A 756 6.65 26.23 -7.14
N ASP A 757 6.80 26.51 -5.84
CA ASP A 757 7.69 27.56 -5.30
C ASP A 757 9.17 27.13 -5.18
N GLY A 758 9.48 25.87 -5.49
CA GLY A 758 10.83 25.29 -5.42
C GLY A 758 11.19 24.67 -4.07
N SER A 759 10.36 24.84 -3.03
CA SER A 759 10.52 24.16 -1.74
C SER A 759 10.25 22.66 -1.86
N LEU A 760 10.78 21.86 -0.93
CA LEU A 760 10.57 20.41 -0.95
C LEU A 760 9.19 20.03 -0.42
N TYR A 761 8.57 19.07 -1.10
CA TYR A 761 7.32 18.44 -0.70
C TYR A 761 7.50 17.58 0.55
N ARG A 762 6.53 17.70 1.47
CA ARG A 762 6.39 16.85 2.64
C ARG A 762 5.00 16.25 2.67
N ILE A 763 4.92 14.99 3.06
CA ILE A 763 3.65 14.26 3.17
C ILE A 763 2.70 14.99 4.14
N PRO A 764 1.41 15.20 3.78
CA PRO A 764 0.43 15.87 4.64
C PRO A 764 0.26 15.23 6.03
N ASN A 765 -0.16 16.05 7.00
CA ASN A 765 -0.25 15.64 8.41
C ASN A 765 -1.27 14.53 8.72
N TYR A 766 -2.24 14.32 7.83
CA TYR A 766 -3.29 13.33 7.97
C TYR A 766 -2.96 11.98 7.31
N GLU A 767 -1.78 11.84 6.70
CA GLU A 767 -1.37 10.62 6.01
C GLU A 767 -0.31 9.83 6.78
N TRP A 768 -0.13 8.57 6.37
CA TRP A 768 0.98 7.74 6.83
C TRP A 768 2.33 8.39 6.47
N PHE A 769 3.33 8.28 7.36
CA PHE A 769 4.61 9.00 7.24
C PHE A 769 4.50 10.53 7.15
N ARG A 770 3.46 11.14 7.74
CA ARG A 770 3.30 12.60 7.84
C ARG A 770 4.60 13.38 8.10
N GLY A 771 4.78 14.47 7.38
CA GLY A 771 5.94 15.37 7.49
C GLY A 771 7.22 14.88 6.80
N SER A 772 7.27 13.62 6.34
CA SER A 772 8.44 13.04 5.68
C SER A 772 8.66 13.65 4.30
N LEU A 773 9.92 13.78 3.88
CA LEU A 773 10.25 14.12 2.49
C LEU A 773 10.10 12.88 1.61
N VAL A 774 9.74 13.10 0.35
CA VAL A 774 9.56 12.04 -0.65
C VAL A 774 10.71 12.13 -1.66
N PRO A 775 11.51 11.07 -1.86
CA PRO A 775 12.59 11.04 -2.86
C PRO A 775 12.02 11.10 -4.28
N ASP A 776 12.68 11.84 -5.15
CA ASP A 776 12.29 11.94 -6.55
C ASP A 776 13.02 10.88 -7.39
N PHE A 777 12.37 9.74 -7.63
CA PHE A 777 12.92 8.66 -8.44
C PHE A 777 12.98 8.97 -9.95
N THR A 778 12.40 10.10 -10.40
CA THR A 778 12.57 10.59 -11.78
C THR A 778 13.90 11.30 -11.99
N ASN A 779 14.56 11.69 -10.89
CA ASN A 779 15.93 12.18 -10.89
C ASN A 779 16.91 10.99 -10.82
N PRO A 780 17.70 10.72 -11.89
CA PRO A 780 18.63 9.59 -11.89
C PRO A 780 19.70 9.66 -10.79
N GLU A 781 20.16 10.87 -10.44
CA GLU A 781 21.16 11.07 -9.38
C GLU A 781 20.56 10.83 -7.99
N ALA A 782 19.33 11.31 -7.75
CA ALA A 782 18.61 11.04 -6.51
C ALA A 782 18.31 9.54 -6.34
N SER A 783 17.86 8.89 -7.42
CA SER A 783 17.57 7.46 -7.44
C SER A 783 18.82 6.62 -7.15
N GLU A 784 19.94 6.90 -7.83
CA GLU A 784 21.22 6.21 -7.60
C GLU A 784 21.77 6.49 -6.19
N TRP A 785 21.64 7.70 -5.66
CA TRP A 785 22.01 8.02 -4.27
C TRP A 785 21.16 7.24 -3.25
N TRP A 786 19.83 7.26 -3.42
CA TRP A 786 18.90 6.59 -2.51
C TRP A 786 19.12 5.08 -2.49
N LEU A 787 19.16 4.46 -3.67
CA LEU A 787 19.33 3.01 -3.83
C LEU A 787 20.77 2.58 -3.52
N GLY A 788 21.74 3.46 -3.75
CA GLY A 788 23.14 3.30 -3.37
C GLY A 788 23.33 3.04 -1.88
N LYS A 789 22.50 3.64 -1.01
CA LYS A 789 22.53 3.37 0.44
C LYS A 789 22.07 1.96 0.82
N ARG A 790 21.26 1.31 -0.03
CA ARG A 790 20.78 -0.08 0.14
C ARG A 790 21.69 -1.11 -0.51
N ARG A 791 22.72 -0.66 -1.26
CA ARG A 791 23.57 -1.55 -2.07
C ARG A 791 24.19 -2.69 -1.27
N TYR A 792 24.69 -2.42 -0.07
CA TYR A 792 25.36 -3.43 0.76
C TYR A 792 24.41 -4.58 1.14
N LEU A 793 23.09 -4.32 1.24
CA LEU A 793 22.09 -5.36 1.50
C LEU A 793 22.03 -6.38 0.36
N LEU A 794 22.18 -5.91 -0.88
CA LEU A 794 22.16 -6.76 -2.08
C LEU A 794 23.53 -7.37 -2.38
N GLU A 795 24.60 -6.57 -2.33
CA GLU A 795 25.93 -6.98 -2.78
C GLU A 795 26.71 -7.74 -1.69
N ASP A 796 26.66 -7.27 -0.44
CA ASP A 796 27.48 -7.82 0.65
C ASP A 796 26.74 -8.88 1.46
N MET A 797 25.42 -8.70 1.64
CA MET A 797 24.53 -9.60 2.39
C MET A 797 23.70 -10.54 1.52
N ASN A 798 23.60 -10.28 0.21
CA ASN A 798 22.91 -11.14 -0.75
C ASN A 798 21.41 -11.37 -0.42
N ILE A 799 20.66 -10.32 -0.03
CA ILE A 799 19.19 -10.43 0.02
C ILE A 799 18.60 -10.60 -1.40
N ASP A 800 17.37 -11.11 -1.50
CA ASP A 800 16.76 -11.50 -2.77
C ASP A 800 15.79 -10.45 -3.35
N GLY A 801 15.60 -9.35 -2.63
CA GLY A 801 14.73 -8.26 -3.05
C GLY A 801 14.11 -7.47 -1.91
N PHE A 802 13.02 -6.78 -2.20
CA PHE A 802 12.38 -5.85 -1.26
C PHE A 802 10.86 -5.99 -1.25
N LYS A 803 10.24 -5.83 -0.08
CA LYS A 803 8.81 -5.51 0.02
C LYS A 803 8.69 -3.99 -0.07
N THR A 804 8.38 -3.48 -1.25
CA THR A 804 8.29 -2.05 -1.55
C THR A 804 6.88 -1.55 -1.25
N ASP A 805 6.69 -1.12 -0.01
CA ASP A 805 5.42 -0.63 0.51
C ASP A 805 5.22 0.87 0.25
N GLY A 806 3.98 1.32 0.36
CA GLY A 806 3.57 2.70 0.09
C GLY A 806 3.61 3.08 -1.39
N GLY A 807 3.77 4.37 -1.65
CA GLY A 807 3.73 4.98 -2.99
C GLY A 807 2.52 5.88 -3.21
N GLU A 808 1.49 5.79 -2.36
CA GLU A 808 0.25 6.58 -2.44
C GLU A 808 0.39 7.95 -1.75
N CYS A 809 1.60 8.54 -1.77
CA CYS A 809 1.97 9.67 -0.90
C CYS A 809 2.07 11.03 -1.60
N ILE A 810 1.76 11.12 -2.90
CA ILE A 810 1.80 12.38 -3.67
C ILE A 810 0.45 13.10 -3.54
N TYR A 811 0.43 14.33 -3.06
CA TYR A 811 -0.76 15.17 -2.87
C TYR A 811 -0.46 16.61 -3.30
N GLY A 812 -1.35 17.21 -4.09
CA GLY A 812 -1.17 18.52 -4.73
C GLY A 812 -0.77 18.40 -6.20
N SER A 813 -1.54 18.99 -7.10
CA SER A 813 -1.31 18.99 -8.55
C SER A 813 -0.15 19.87 -8.99
N ASP A 814 0.24 20.84 -8.17
CA ASP A 814 1.29 21.83 -8.43
C ASP A 814 2.70 21.33 -8.10
N LEU A 815 2.84 20.11 -7.57
CA LEU A 815 4.14 19.50 -7.36
C LEU A 815 4.86 19.32 -8.70
N ILE A 816 6.19 19.41 -8.68
CA ILE A 816 7.04 19.30 -9.85
C ILE A 816 8.12 18.24 -9.58
N PHE A 817 8.19 17.26 -10.47
CA PHE A 817 9.22 16.23 -10.49
C PHE A 817 10.36 16.63 -11.43
N HIS A 818 11.52 16.01 -11.25
CA HIS A 818 12.74 16.31 -11.98
C HIS A 818 12.60 16.14 -13.51
N ASP A 819 11.78 15.18 -13.96
CA ASP A 819 11.51 14.98 -15.39
C ASP A 819 10.44 15.94 -15.98
N GLY A 820 9.93 16.86 -15.16
CA GLY A 820 8.97 17.90 -15.55
C GLY A 820 7.50 17.51 -15.35
N ARG A 821 7.20 16.26 -14.98
CA ARG A 821 5.82 15.85 -14.66
C ARG A 821 5.31 16.51 -13.39
N THR A 822 4.00 16.70 -13.31
CA THR A 822 3.37 17.34 -12.15
C THR A 822 2.84 16.34 -11.13
N GLY A 823 2.47 16.84 -9.95
CA GLY A 823 1.81 16.03 -8.92
C GLY A 823 0.50 15.40 -9.38
N ALA A 824 -0.22 16.03 -10.33
CA ALA A 824 -1.45 15.47 -10.89
C ALA A 824 -1.19 14.18 -11.69
N GLU A 825 -0.10 14.14 -12.46
CA GLU A 825 0.33 12.96 -13.19
C GLU A 825 0.92 11.90 -12.24
N MET A 826 1.73 12.38 -11.29
CA MET A 826 2.52 11.51 -10.41
C MET A 826 1.72 10.95 -9.24
N ARG A 827 0.50 11.42 -8.94
CA ARG A 827 -0.38 10.75 -7.97
C ARG A 827 -0.55 9.26 -8.28
N ASN A 828 -0.84 8.96 -9.54
CA ASN A 828 -1.07 7.61 -10.01
C ASN A 828 0.22 6.93 -10.48
N GLU A 829 1.15 7.67 -11.09
CA GLU A 829 2.39 7.08 -11.66
C GLU A 829 3.52 6.87 -10.64
N TYR A 830 3.54 7.62 -9.53
CA TYR A 830 4.66 7.54 -8.58
C TYR A 830 4.92 6.14 -8.02
N PRO A 831 3.91 5.32 -7.64
CA PRO A 831 4.15 3.94 -7.23
C PRO A 831 4.91 3.13 -8.30
N ASN A 832 4.53 3.23 -9.58
CA ASN A 832 5.19 2.52 -10.66
C ASN A 832 6.66 2.96 -10.80
N VAL A 833 6.93 4.26 -10.71
CA VAL A 833 8.30 4.82 -10.80
C VAL A 833 9.16 4.35 -9.63
N TYR A 834 8.62 4.42 -8.40
CA TYR A 834 9.29 3.96 -7.18
C TYR A 834 9.62 2.46 -7.23
N VAL A 835 8.62 1.62 -7.47
CA VAL A 835 8.79 0.16 -7.50
C VAL A 835 9.71 -0.25 -8.65
N GLY A 836 9.54 0.36 -9.82
CA GLY A 836 10.40 0.15 -10.99
C GLY A 836 11.87 0.47 -10.72
N ALA A 837 12.15 1.58 -10.03
CA ALA A 837 13.52 1.95 -9.65
C ALA A 837 14.17 0.92 -8.72
N PHE A 838 13.44 0.43 -7.71
CA PHE A 838 13.92 -0.63 -6.81
C PHE A 838 14.18 -1.95 -7.55
N GLN A 839 13.24 -2.38 -8.40
CA GLN A 839 13.37 -3.62 -9.15
C GLN A 839 14.57 -3.58 -10.11
N GLN A 840 14.70 -2.51 -10.90
CA GLN A 840 15.80 -2.34 -11.84
C GLN A 840 17.16 -2.27 -11.14
N TYR A 841 17.21 -1.68 -9.94
CA TYR A 841 18.44 -1.61 -9.15
C TYR A 841 18.80 -2.98 -8.57
N ALA A 842 17.85 -3.70 -7.98
CA ALA A 842 18.07 -5.01 -7.40
C ALA A 842 18.51 -6.06 -8.44
N ASP A 843 17.96 -6.01 -9.65
CA ASP A 843 18.33 -6.90 -10.76
C ASP A 843 19.81 -6.78 -11.18
N ARG A 844 20.51 -5.68 -10.85
CA ARG A 844 21.95 -5.54 -11.13
C ARG A 844 22.81 -6.45 -10.25
N TYR A 845 22.29 -6.88 -9.10
CA TYR A 845 23.07 -7.55 -8.04
C TYR A 845 22.59 -8.97 -7.74
N VAL A 846 21.28 -9.25 -7.83
CA VAL A 846 20.72 -10.57 -7.49
C VAL A 846 20.77 -11.54 -8.67
N ARG A 847 21.59 -12.59 -8.57
CA ARG A 847 21.68 -13.64 -9.59
C ARG A 847 20.43 -14.50 -9.59
N GLY A 848 19.85 -14.72 -10.77
CA GLY A 848 18.59 -15.49 -10.90
C GLY A 848 17.32 -14.65 -10.77
N GLY A 849 17.45 -13.33 -10.58
CA GLY A 849 16.36 -12.35 -10.58
C GLY A 849 15.96 -11.92 -9.18
N ALA A 850 15.96 -10.61 -8.93
CA ALA A 850 15.40 -10.02 -7.72
C ALA A 850 13.87 -9.90 -7.84
N ILE A 851 13.19 -9.72 -6.71
CA ILE A 851 11.78 -9.34 -6.72
C ILE A 851 11.49 -8.10 -5.88
N THR A 852 10.55 -7.30 -6.35
CA THR A 852 9.78 -6.38 -5.53
C THR A 852 8.40 -6.97 -5.25
N PHE A 853 7.88 -6.74 -4.05
CA PHE A 853 6.51 -7.07 -3.65
C PHE A 853 5.82 -5.78 -3.20
N SER A 854 4.76 -5.35 -3.91
CA SER A 854 4.17 -3.99 -3.81
C SER A 854 2.64 -3.97 -3.72
N ARG A 855 2.02 -3.00 -3.05
CA ARG A 855 0.55 -2.86 -3.02
C ARG A 855 -0.01 -1.82 -3.98
N ALA A 856 0.71 -0.72 -4.16
CA ALA A 856 0.25 0.40 -4.98
C ALA A 856 0.79 0.32 -6.40
N GLY A 857 -0.02 0.75 -7.35
CA GLY A 857 0.33 0.74 -8.76
C GLY A 857 -0.73 1.42 -9.61
N TYR A 858 -0.44 1.58 -10.89
CA TYR A 858 -1.41 2.05 -11.88
C TYR A 858 -1.25 1.24 -13.17
N THR A 859 -1.62 1.81 -14.32
CA THR A 859 -1.30 1.23 -15.63
C THR A 859 0.18 0.92 -15.73
N GLY A 860 0.55 -0.34 -16.03
CA GLY A 860 1.96 -0.74 -16.18
C GLY A 860 2.58 -1.34 -14.91
N ALA A 861 1.86 -1.40 -13.79
CA ALA A 861 2.33 -2.00 -12.54
C ALA A 861 2.86 -3.43 -12.72
N GLN A 862 2.28 -4.21 -13.65
CA GLN A 862 2.70 -5.57 -14.00
C GLN A 862 4.14 -5.69 -14.51
N SER A 863 4.81 -4.58 -14.84
CA SER A 863 6.25 -4.57 -15.14
C SER A 863 7.12 -4.85 -13.91
N ALA A 864 6.58 -4.67 -12.70
CA ALA A 864 7.10 -5.21 -11.45
C ALA A 864 6.56 -6.63 -11.21
N PRO A 865 7.35 -7.54 -10.62
CA PRO A 865 7.02 -8.97 -10.64
C PRO A 865 5.82 -9.36 -9.75
N LEU A 866 5.60 -8.75 -8.58
CA LEU A 866 4.61 -9.25 -7.61
C LEU A 866 3.88 -8.13 -6.87
N HIS A 867 2.59 -8.34 -6.62
CA HIS A 867 1.74 -7.40 -5.92
C HIS A 867 0.87 -8.04 -4.84
N TRP A 868 0.40 -7.27 -3.85
CA TRP A 868 -0.56 -7.76 -2.83
C TRP A 868 -1.72 -6.79 -2.58
N ALA A 869 -2.80 -7.34 -2.04
CA ALA A 869 -4.10 -6.66 -1.81
C ALA A 869 -4.12 -5.52 -0.78
N GLY A 870 -2.98 -5.17 -0.19
CA GLY A 870 -2.92 -4.23 0.93
C GLY A 870 -3.52 -4.80 2.22
N ASP A 871 -3.93 -3.89 3.10
CA ASP A 871 -4.17 -4.18 4.51
C ASP A 871 -5.66 -4.52 4.77
N GLU A 872 -5.94 -5.69 5.34
CA GLU A 872 -7.30 -6.17 5.58
C GLU A 872 -7.52 -6.78 6.98
N LYS A 873 -8.80 -6.83 7.39
CA LYS A 873 -9.24 -7.45 8.66
C LYS A 873 -9.27 -8.98 8.56
N SER A 874 -9.09 -9.65 9.69
CA SER A 874 -9.33 -11.10 9.82
C SER A 874 -10.82 -11.46 9.87
N THR A 875 -11.54 -11.29 8.77
CA THR A 875 -12.97 -11.67 8.63
C THR A 875 -13.28 -12.39 7.32
N PHE A 876 -14.37 -13.17 7.29
CA PHE A 876 -14.88 -13.77 6.06
C PHE A 876 -15.36 -12.73 5.04
N GLU A 877 -15.78 -11.54 5.49
CA GLU A 877 -16.14 -10.44 4.60
C GLU A 877 -14.94 -9.91 3.83
N ALA A 878 -13.83 -9.60 4.53
CA ALA A 878 -12.57 -9.21 3.92
C ALA A 878 -12.03 -10.31 2.99
N PHE A 879 -12.18 -11.59 3.38
CA PHE A 879 -11.82 -12.72 2.52
C PHE A 879 -12.59 -12.73 1.18
N ARG A 880 -13.91 -12.48 1.19
CA ARG A 880 -14.70 -12.37 -0.04
C ARG A 880 -14.29 -11.16 -0.88
N ALA A 881 -14.10 -10.00 -0.25
CA ALA A 881 -13.66 -8.78 -0.93
C ALA A 881 -12.28 -8.98 -1.59
N THR A 882 -11.40 -9.72 -0.93
CA THR A 882 -10.06 -10.05 -1.44
C THR A 882 -10.10 -11.00 -2.65
N ILE A 883 -11.02 -11.98 -2.67
CA ILE A 883 -11.22 -12.81 -3.88
C ILE A 883 -11.64 -11.94 -5.07
N ILE A 884 -12.55 -10.99 -4.86
CA ILE A 884 -12.99 -10.04 -5.88
C ILE A 884 -11.81 -9.17 -6.35
N ALA A 885 -10.98 -8.70 -5.42
CA ALA A 885 -9.77 -7.93 -5.71
C ALA A 885 -8.79 -8.72 -6.61
N GLY A 886 -8.50 -9.99 -6.29
CA GLY A 886 -7.63 -10.82 -7.10
C GLY A 886 -8.15 -11.07 -8.52
N LEU A 887 -9.47 -11.28 -8.68
CA LEU A 887 -10.09 -11.49 -10.00
C LEU A 887 -10.08 -10.22 -10.86
N SER A 888 -10.41 -9.07 -10.26
CA SER A 888 -10.42 -7.76 -10.94
C SER A 888 -9.01 -7.28 -11.28
N CYS A 889 -8.04 -7.50 -10.38
CA CYS A 889 -6.64 -7.20 -10.59
C CYS A 889 -6.05 -8.04 -11.75
N GLY A 890 -6.31 -9.35 -11.74
CA GLY A 890 -5.89 -10.27 -12.80
C GLY A 890 -6.46 -9.90 -14.18
N MET A 891 -7.76 -9.57 -14.27
CA MET A 891 -8.34 -9.14 -15.55
C MET A 891 -7.87 -7.75 -15.99
N SER A 892 -7.38 -6.94 -15.06
CA SER A 892 -6.78 -5.62 -15.33
C SER A 892 -5.28 -5.68 -15.63
N GLY A 893 -4.76 -6.86 -15.99
CA GLY A 893 -3.41 -7.04 -16.52
C GLY A 893 -2.31 -7.30 -15.49
N ILE A 894 -2.65 -7.50 -14.21
CA ILE A 894 -1.69 -7.78 -13.13
C ILE A 894 -1.90 -9.22 -12.62
N PRO A 895 -1.28 -10.23 -13.25
CA PRO A 895 -1.58 -11.64 -12.97
C PRO A 895 -0.86 -12.20 -11.73
N PHE A 896 0.21 -11.54 -11.26
CA PHE A 896 1.07 -12.01 -10.18
C PHE A 896 0.73 -11.28 -8.88
N TRP A 897 -0.35 -11.77 -8.27
CA TRP A 897 -1.02 -11.13 -7.15
C TRP A 897 -1.16 -12.08 -5.95
N GLY A 898 -1.12 -11.52 -4.75
CA GLY A 898 -1.30 -12.22 -3.48
C GLY A 898 -2.10 -11.43 -2.46
N TRP A 899 -2.27 -12.00 -1.29
CA TRP A 899 -2.94 -11.36 -0.17
C TRP A 899 -2.45 -11.93 1.17
N ASP A 900 -2.82 -11.27 2.26
CA ASP A 900 -2.53 -11.71 3.61
C ASP A 900 -3.56 -12.74 4.08
N LEU A 901 -3.27 -14.03 3.87
CA LEU A 901 -4.21 -15.10 4.21
C LEU A 901 -4.61 -15.05 5.70
N GLY A 902 -5.91 -15.22 5.95
CA GLY A 902 -6.51 -15.07 7.28
C GLY A 902 -6.70 -13.61 7.72
N GLY A 903 -6.32 -12.62 6.90
CA GLY A 903 -6.32 -11.21 7.27
C GLY A 903 -5.15 -10.82 8.19
N PHE A 904 -4.67 -9.61 8.01
CA PHE A 904 -3.44 -9.11 8.62
C PHE A 904 -3.65 -8.39 9.96
N SER A 905 -4.79 -7.73 10.11
CA SER A 905 -5.11 -6.83 11.22
C SER A 905 -6.35 -7.28 12.01
N GLY A 906 -6.50 -6.71 13.20
CA GLY A 906 -7.54 -7.03 14.18
C GLY A 906 -7.23 -8.28 15.00
N ASP A 907 -8.26 -8.85 15.61
CA ASP A 907 -8.15 -10.13 16.31
C ASP A 907 -7.57 -11.21 15.38
N ILE A 908 -6.90 -12.22 15.95
CA ILE A 908 -6.43 -13.35 15.15
C ILE A 908 -7.62 -14.03 14.44
N PRO A 909 -7.43 -14.59 13.24
CA PRO A 909 -8.51 -15.30 12.56
C PRO A 909 -8.99 -16.49 13.39
N THR A 910 -10.27 -16.86 13.23
CA THR A 910 -10.75 -18.15 13.71
C THR A 910 -9.97 -19.28 13.01
N ALA A 911 -9.90 -20.45 13.66
CA ALA A 911 -9.27 -21.63 13.06
C ALA A 911 -9.87 -21.96 11.68
N GLU A 912 -11.20 -21.81 11.55
CA GLU A 912 -11.90 -22.00 10.28
C GLU A 912 -11.46 -20.97 9.23
N LEU A 913 -11.53 -19.67 9.53
CA LEU A 913 -11.12 -18.64 8.57
C LEU A 913 -9.68 -18.85 8.09
N PHE A 914 -8.76 -19.18 9.00
CA PHE A 914 -7.36 -19.42 8.64
C PHE A 914 -7.19 -20.60 7.69
N VAL A 915 -7.81 -21.76 7.96
CA VAL A 915 -7.63 -22.92 7.07
C VAL A 915 -8.41 -22.80 5.76
N ARG A 916 -9.58 -22.13 5.74
CA ARG A 916 -10.32 -21.85 4.51
C ARG A 916 -9.55 -20.89 3.60
N SER A 917 -8.97 -19.84 4.19
CA SER A 917 -8.12 -18.90 3.45
C SER A 917 -6.81 -19.52 2.98
N ALA A 918 -6.16 -20.36 3.80
CA ALA A 918 -4.98 -21.11 3.38
C ALA A 918 -5.26 -22.08 2.22
N ALA A 919 -6.43 -22.74 2.24
CA ALA A 919 -6.87 -23.61 1.16
C ALA A 919 -7.05 -22.85 -0.16
N MET A 920 -7.68 -21.67 -0.12
CA MET A 920 -7.79 -20.78 -1.28
C MET A 920 -6.42 -20.26 -1.73
N ALA A 921 -5.56 -19.85 -0.79
CA ALA A 921 -4.24 -19.29 -1.09
C ALA A 921 -3.32 -20.29 -1.81
N ALA A 922 -3.50 -21.60 -1.61
CA ALA A 922 -2.78 -22.62 -2.39
C ALA A 922 -3.08 -22.55 -3.90
N PHE A 923 -4.25 -22.03 -4.28
CA PHE A 923 -4.72 -21.80 -5.67
C PHE A 923 -4.79 -20.31 -6.04
N CYS A 924 -4.04 -19.48 -5.32
CA CYS A 924 -3.78 -18.08 -5.62
C CYS A 924 -2.40 -17.95 -6.31
N PRO A 925 -2.14 -16.92 -7.15
CA PRO A 925 -0.83 -16.75 -7.77
C PRO A 925 0.29 -16.68 -6.72
N VAL A 926 0.09 -15.95 -5.62
CA VAL A 926 1.01 -15.91 -4.47
C VAL A 926 0.31 -16.37 -3.18
N MET A 927 0.95 -17.26 -2.42
CA MET A 927 0.47 -17.76 -1.13
C MET A 927 1.31 -17.18 0.01
N GLN A 928 0.74 -16.28 0.81
CA GLN A 928 1.46 -15.60 1.87
C GLN A 928 0.60 -15.40 3.12
N TYR A 929 1.17 -15.64 4.30
CA TYR A 929 0.61 -15.12 5.55
C TYR A 929 1.42 -13.94 6.07
N HIS A 930 0.76 -13.04 6.79
CA HIS A 930 1.35 -11.85 7.37
C HIS A 930 0.56 -11.39 8.61
N ALA A 931 1.17 -10.55 9.45
CA ALA A 931 0.55 -10.01 10.67
C ALA A 931 1.08 -8.59 10.98
N GLU A 932 0.19 -7.71 11.44
CA GLU A 932 0.44 -6.27 11.58
C GLU A 932 1.31 -5.83 12.74
N SER A 933 1.00 -6.31 13.93
CA SER A 933 1.52 -5.65 15.13
C SER A 933 1.78 -6.61 16.27
N LYS A 934 2.70 -6.17 17.12
CA LYS A 934 2.95 -6.76 18.43
C LYS A 934 1.80 -6.36 19.35
N GLY A 935 0.84 -7.27 19.50
CA GLY A 935 -0.19 -7.17 20.53
C GLY A 935 0.31 -7.64 21.90
N GLN A 936 -0.55 -7.56 22.92
CA GLN A 936 -0.29 -8.17 24.24
C GLN A 936 0.01 -9.68 24.13
N PHE A 937 -0.52 -10.32 23.08
CA PHE A 937 -0.30 -11.73 22.74
C PHE A 937 0.31 -11.85 21.33
N ASN A 938 0.93 -12.99 21.03
CA ASN A 938 1.49 -13.24 19.69
C ASN A 938 0.40 -13.22 18.60
N MET A 939 0.48 -12.24 17.71
CA MET A 939 -0.50 -12.02 16.63
C MET A 939 -0.09 -12.66 15.29
N ASP A 940 0.97 -13.46 15.25
CA ASP A 940 1.46 -14.08 14.02
C ASP A 940 0.37 -14.95 13.37
N ARG A 941 0.26 -14.85 12.04
CA ARG A 941 -0.58 -15.76 11.24
C ARG A 941 0.19 -17.04 10.86
N THR A 942 1.16 -17.42 11.67
CA THR A 942 1.85 -18.71 11.51
C THR A 942 0.91 -19.85 11.91
N PRO A 943 0.95 -20.99 11.22
CA PRO A 943 0.00 -22.08 11.45
C PRO A 943 0.11 -22.67 12.87
N TRP A 944 1.31 -22.71 13.47
CA TRP A 944 1.50 -23.14 14.86
C TRP A 944 0.94 -22.12 15.86
N ASN A 945 1.12 -20.81 15.64
CA ASN A 945 0.56 -19.78 16.52
C ASN A 945 -0.97 -19.80 16.48
N ILE A 946 -1.57 -19.88 15.29
CA ILE A 946 -3.03 -19.99 15.16
C ILE A 946 -3.53 -21.26 15.87
N ALA A 947 -2.92 -22.41 15.61
CA ALA A 947 -3.29 -23.67 16.28
C ALA A 947 -3.26 -23.56 17.81
N GLU A 948 -2.21 -22.95 18.37
CA GLU A 948 -2.07 -22.74 19.81
C GLU A 948 -3.12 -21.76 20.34
N ARG A 949 -3.25 -20.59 19.70
CA ARG A 949 -4.10 -19.50 20.16
C ARG A 949 -5.59 -19.81 20.04
N THR A 950 -6.00 -20.61 19.07
CA THR A 950 -7.39 -21.06 18.92
C THR A 950 -7.67 -22.37 19.65
N GLY A 951 -6.63 -23.05 20.16
CA GLY A 951 -6.77 -24.38 20.77
C GLY A 951 -7.10 -25.49 19.78
N GLU A 952 -6.78 -25.31 18.49
CA GLU A 952 -7.14 -26.22 17.39
C GLU A 952 -5.89 -26.75 16.67
N PRO A 953 -5.29 -27.87 17.14
CA PRO A 953 -4.08 -28.45 16.54
C PRO A 953 -4.23 -28.85 15.06
N SER A 954 -5.46 -29.07 14.60
CA SER A 954 -5.77 -29.44 13.21
C SER A 954 -5.35 -28.37 12.19
N VAL A 955 -5.31 -27.10 12.61
CA VAL A 955 -4.91 -25.95 11.77
C VAL A 955 -3.54 -26.18 11.13
N LEU A 956 -2.56 -26.63 11.92
CA LEU A 956 -1.21 -26.86 11.44
C LEU A 956 -1.15 -27.96 10.38
N THR A 957 -1.83 -29.09 10.62
CA THR A 957 -1.87 -30.22 9.68
C THR A 957 -2.58 -29.83 8.38
N ILE A 958 -3.67 -29.07 8.47
CA ILE A 958 -4.42 -28.62 7.28
C ILE A 958 -3.59 -27.62 6.48
N TYR A 959 -2.97 -26.63 7.14
CA TYR A 959 -2.08 -25.69 6.46
C TYR A 959 -0.92 -26.41 5.75
N LYS A 960 -0.23 -27.33 6.44
CA LYS A 960 0.88 -28.09 5.84
C LYS A 960 0.42 -28.83 4.59
N ARG A 961 -0.73 -29.51 4.63
CA ARG A 961 -1.30 -30.21 3.46
C ARG A 961 -1.43 -29.28 2.25
N PHE A 962 -1.94 -28.07 2.45
CA PHE A 962 -2.10 -27.08 1.36
C PHE A 962 -0.77 -26.50 0.90
N ALA A 963 0.20 -26.30 1.80
CA ALA A 963 1.55 -25.86 1.46
C ALA A 963 2.32 -26.93 0.65
N ASP A 964 2.25 -28.20 1.05
CA ASP A 964 2.84 -29.33 0.33
C ASP A 964 2.20 -29.48 -1.05
N MET A 965 0.86 -29.39 -1.13
CA MET A 965 0.14 -29.46 -2.39
C MET A 965 0.54 -28.32 -3.33
N ARG A 966 0.73 -27.10 -2.80
CA ARG A 966 1.24 -25.97 -3.60
C ARG A 966 2.62 -26.27 -4.17
N MET A 967 3.52 -26.87 -3.38
CA MET A 967 4.83 -27.29 -3.86
C MET A 967 4.75 -28.44 -4.88
N ASN A 968 3.79 -29.36 -4.73
CA ASN A 968 3.54 -30.36 -5.76
C ASN A 968 3.04 -29.73 -7.07
N MET A 969 2.21 -28.69 -7.00
CA MET A 969 1.69 -27.98 -8.17
C MET A 969 2.65 -26.93 -8.73
N LEU A 970 3.81 -26.70 -8.11
CA LEU A 970 4.75 -25.66 -8.55
C LEU A 970 5.12 -25.74 -10.05
N PRO A 971 5.27 -26.94 -10.69
CA PRO A 971 5.48 -27.00 -12.14
C PRO A 971 4.33 -26.41 -12.94
N TYR A 972 3.07 -26.72 -12.59
CA TYR A 972 1.88 -26.15 -13.21
C TYR A 972 1.78 -24.65 -12.96
N ILE A 973 1.96 -24.22 -11.71
CA ILE A 973 1.90 -22.81 -11.33
C ILE A 973 2.92 -22.00 -12.14
N TYR A 974 4.14 -22.51 -12.30
CA TYR A 974 5.19 -21.81 -13.04
C TYR A 974 4.96 -21.82 -14.55
N GLU A 975 4.42 -22.90 -15.13
CA GLU A 975 3.97 -22.92 -16.52
C GLU A 975 2.88 -21.87 -16.77
N GLN A 976 1.88 -21.80 -15.89
CA GLN A 976 0.80 -20.83 -16.00
C GLN A 976 1.32 -19.40 -15.82
N ALA A 977 2.31 -19.18 -14.95
CA ALA A 977 2.97 -17.89 -14.81
C ALA A 977 3.71 -17.47 -16.09
N ARG A 978 4.42 -18.41 -16.76
CA ARG A 978 5.07 -18.15 -18.06
C ARG A 978 4.03 -17.77 -19.12
N ILE A 979 2.93 -18.52 -19.21
CA ILE A 979 1.82 -18.19 -20.13
C ILE A 979 1.29 -16.79 -19.84
N SER A 980 1.06 -16.44 -18.56
CA SER A 980 0.62 -15.10 -18.16
C SER A 980 1.60 -14.01 -18.57
N SER A 981 2.91 -14.23 -18.43
CA SER A 981 3.92 -13.24 -18.85
C SER A 981 3.96 -13.03 -20.37
N GLU A 982 3.70 -14.06 -21.17
CA GLU A 982 3.72 -13.98 -22.64
C GLU A 982 2.40 -13.43 -23.21
N THR A 983 1.28 -13.85 -22.65
CA THR A 983 -0.06 -13.54 -23.18
C THR A 983 -0.72 -12.35 -22.50
N GLY A 984 -0.44 -12.12 -21.21
CA GLY A 984 -1.20 -11.20 -20.34
C GLY A 984 -2.40 -11.86 -19.65
N PHE A 985 -2.67 -13.14 -19.92
CA PHE A 985 -3.82 -13.83 -19.33
C PHE A 985 -3.65 -14.03 -17.83
N PRO A 986 -4.68 -13.81 -17.00
CA PRO A 986 -4.55 -13.97 -15.56
C PRO A 986 -4.30 -15.43 -15.15
N MET A 987 -3.61 -15.65 -14.04
CA MET A 987 -3.52 -16.99 -13.43
C MET A 987 -4.80 -17.31 -12.65
N MET A 988 -5.34 -16.34 -11.91
CA MET A 988 -6.63 -16.46 -11.23
C MET A 988 -7.70 -15.79 -12.09
N ARG A 989 -8.51 -16.58 -12.80
CA ARG A 989 -9.39 -16.10 -13.88
C ARG A 989 -10.85 -16.10 -13.46
N ALA A 990 -11.51 -14.95 -13.59
CA ALA A 990 -12.96 -14.89 -13.48
C ALA A 990 -13.61 -15.81 -14.53
N MET A 991 -14.68 -16.51 -14.16
CA MET A 991 -15.31 -17.52 -15.03
C MET A 991 -15.77 -16.95 -16.38
N LEU A 992 -16.21 -15.69 -16.39
CA LEU A 992 -16.64 -14.97 -17.59
C LEU A 992 -15.55 -14.85 -18.66
N LEU A 993 -14.27 -14.88 -18.26
CA LEU A 993 -13.16 -14.79 -19.21
C LEU A 993 -13.08 -16.07 -20.06
N ALA A 994 -13.16 -17.23 -19.42
CA ALA A 994 -13.07 -18.53 -20.10
C ALA A 994 -14.40 -19.00 -20.69
N TYR A 995 -15.53 -18.57 -20.13
CA TYR A 995 -16.88 -18.99 -20.52
C TYR A 995 -17.81 -17.79 -20.75
N PRO A 996 -17.49 -16.92 -21.73
CA PRO A 996 -18.23 -15.67 -21.97
C PRO A 996 -19.69 -15.91 -22.42
N ASP A 997 -19.92 -17.00 -23.14
CA ASP A 997 -21.24 -17.36 -23.67
C ASP A 997 -22.15 -18.00 -22.61
N ALA A 998 -21.58 -18.49 -21.51
CA ALA A 998 -22.34 -19.04 -20.40
C ALA A 998 -22.86 -17.90 -19.51
N ALA A 999 -24.12 -17.49 -19.69
CA ALA A 999 -24.74 -16.39 -18.93
C ALA A 999 -24.56 -16.53 -17.40
N ARG A 1000 -24.54 -17.77 -16.88
CA ARG A 1000 -24.34 -18.08 -15.46
C ARG A 1000 -22.92 -17.76 -14.95
N CYS A 1001 -21.92 -17.67 -15.82
CA CYS A 1001 -20.53 -17.38 -15.47
C CYS A 1001 -20.23 -15.88 -15.31
N ARG A 1002 -21.15 -15.00 -15.72
CA ARG A 1002 -20.92 -13.55 -15.79
C ARG A 1002 -20.75 -12.86 -14.44
N ASP A 1003 -21.35 -13.40 -13.37
CA ASP A 1003 -21.35 -12.79 -12.02
C ASP A 1003 -20.67 -13.67 -10.95
N LEU A 1004 -19.99 -14.73 -11.36
CA LEU A 1004 -19.37 -15.66 -10.40
C LEU A 1004 -18.09 -15.05 -9.84
N THR A 1005 -18.12 -14.73 -8.55
CA THR A 1005 -16.98 -14.20 -7.80
C THR A 1005 -16.41 -15.21 -6.81
N MET A 1006 -17.22 -16.16 -6.34
CA MET A 1006 -16.82 -17.17 -5.33
C MET A 1006 -16.43 -18.52 -5.97
N GLN A 1007 -16.17 -18.52 -7.27
CA GLN A 1007 -15.47 -19.60 -7.98
C GLN A 1007 -14.71 -18.99 -9.17
N TYR A 1008 -13.61 -19.62 -9.55
CA TYR A 1008 -12.72 -19.12 -10.60
C TYR A 1008 -11.94 -20.27 -11.23
N LEU A 1009 -11.27 -20.01 -12.36
CA LEU A 1009 -10.23 -20.92 -12.86
C LEU A 1009 -8.86 -20.50 -12.31
N PHE A 1010 -8.08 -21.47 -11.84
CA PHE A 1010 -6.66 -21.31 -11.58
C PHE A 1010 -5.85 -21.93 -12.72
N GLY A 1011 -5.19 -21.07 -13.49
CA GLY A 1011 -4.63 -21.40 -14.80
C GLY A 1011 -5.72 -21.73 -15.82
N GLU A 1012 -5.43 -22.66 -16.73
CA GLU A 1012 -6.32 -22.98 -17.86
C GLU A 1012 -7.42 -23.99 -17.54
N CYS A 1013 -7.25 -24.82 -16.51
CA CYS A 1013 -8.08 -26.03 -16.38
C CYS A 1013 -8.53 -26.42 -14.96
N MET A 1014 -8.13 -25.70 -13.90
CA MET A 1014 -8.60 -25.99 -12.54
C MET A 1014 -9.73 -25.04 -12.13
N LEU A 1015 -10.96 -25.53 -11.99
CA LEU A 1015 -12.06 -24.79 -11.37
C LEU A 1015 -11.94 -24.90 -9.85
N VAL A 1016 -11.83 -23.76 -9.16
CA VAL A 1016 -11.67 -23.66 -7.71
C VAL A 1016 -12.90 -22.96 -7.12
N ALA A 1017 -13.47 -23.53 -6.05
CA ALA A 1017 -14.62 -22.94 -5.34
C ALA A 1017 -14.34 -22.88 -3.82
N PRO A 1018 -13.73 -21.78 -3.32
CA PRO A 1018 -13.41 -21.64 -1.90
C PRO A 1018 -14.68 -21.56 -1.02
N VAL A 1019 -14.54 -21.98 0.25
CA VAL A 1019 -15.58 -21.78 1.27
C VAL A 1019 -15.40 -20.41 1.91
N THR A 1020 -16.34 -19.50 1.66
CA THR A 1020 -16.22 -18.08 2.02
C THR A 1020 -17.27 -17.61 3.05
N GLU A 1021 -17.92 -18.57 3.71
CA GLU A 1021 -18.90 -18.35 4.76
C GLU A 1021 -18.55 -19.27 5.95
N GLU A 1022 -18.68 -18.74 7.16
CA GLU A 1022 -18.35 -19.46 8.39
C GLU A 1022 -19.33 -20.59 8.67
N GLY A 1023 -18.82 -21.74 9.13
CA GLY A 1023 -19.61 -22.94 9.42
C GLY A 1023 -20.08 -23.73 8.19
N THR A 1024 -19.74 -23.30 6.97
CA THR A 1024 -20.21 -23.95 5.73
C THR A 1024 -19.38 -25.20 5.42
N THR A 1025 -20.04 -26.34 5.22
CA THR A 1025 -19.40 -27.63 4.84
C THR A 1025 -19.82 -28.14 3.47
N ARG A 1026 -20.69 -27.41 2.77
CA ARG A 1026 -21.07 -27.67 1.37
C ARG A 1026 -21.14 -26.36 0.62
N VAL A 1027 -20.61 -26.31 -0.59
CA VAL A 1027 -20.70 -25.12 -1.43
C VAL A 1027 -21.43 -25.43 -2.72
N ARG A 1028 -22.09 -24.41 -3.26
CA ARG A 1028 -22.80 -24.51 -4.53
C ARG A 1028 -21.86 -24.08 -5.65
N VAL A 1029 -21.57 -25.00 -6.56
CA VAL A 1029 -20.62 -24.79 -7.67
C VAL A 1029 -21.35 -24.90 -9.00
N TYR A 1030 -21.12 -23.94 -9.89
CA TYR A 1030 -21.57 -24.02 -11.26
C TYR A 1030 -20.48 -24.65 -12.12
N PHE A 1031 -20.81 -25.75 -12.79
CA PHE A 1031 -19.94 -26.40 -13.75
C PHE A 1031 -20.32 -25.94 -15.16
N PRO A 1032 -19.43 -25.25 -15.90
CA PRO A 1032 -19.64 -24.98 -17.32
C PRO A 1032 -19.75 -26.28 -18.13
N GLU A 1033 -20.23 -26.22 -19.37
CA GLU A 1033 -20.33 -27.40 -20.25
C GLU A 1033 -19.00 -28.18 -20.37
N GLY A 1034 -19.10 -29.50 -20.54
CA GLY A 1034 -18.00 -30.45 -20.50
C GLY A 1034 -17.99 -31.28 -19.22
N GLN A 1035 -17.03 -32.20 -19.09
CA GLN A 1035 -16.83 -33.00 -17.89
C GLN A 1035 -15.77 -32.39 -16.96
N TRP A 1036 -15.98 -32.55 -15.65
CA TRP A 1036 -15.14 -31.98 -14.60
C TRP A 1036 -14.77 -33.03 -13.55
N LEU A 1037 -13.52 -33.46 -13.53
CA LEU A 1037 -13.03 -34.47 -12.59
C LEU A 1037 -12.55 -33.81 -11.29
N SER A 1038 -12.97 -34.30 -10.14
CA SER A 1038 -12.43 -33.81 -8.85
C SER A 1038 -10.92 -34.01 -8.78
N LEU A 1039 -10.18 -32.97 -8.35
CA LEU A 1039 -8.74 -33.06 -8.15
C LEU A 1039 -8.37 -34.09 -7.08
N PHE A 1040 -9.27 -34.34 -6.13
CA PHE A 1040 -9.00 -35.15 -4.95
C PHE A 1040 -9.67 -36.53 -5.01
N GLU A 1041 -10.93 -36.56 -5.43
CA GLU A 1041 -11.77 -37.76 -5.43
C GLU A 1041 -11.96 -38.29 -6.86
N PRO A 1042 -12.34 -39.57 -7.06
CA PRO A 1042 -12.59 -40.12 -8.40
C PRO A 1042 -13.92 -39.63 -9.02
N GLU A 1043 -14.62 -38.70 -8.37
CA GLU A 1043 -15.91 -38.18 -8.82
C GLU A 1043 -15.76 -37.27 -10.04
N THR A 1044 -16.61 -37.48 -11.05
CA THR A 1044 -16.74 -36.62 -12.23
C THR A 1044 -18.11 -35.95 -12.24
N MET A 1045 -18.12 -34.64 -12.49
CA MET A 1045 -19.33 -33.84 -12.63
C MET A 1045 -19.60 -33.54 -14.10
N GLU A 1046 -20.86 -33.69 -14.50
CA GLU A 1046 -21.36 -33.20 -15.78
C GLU A 1046 -21.64 -31.70 -15.72
N GLY A 1047 -21.23 -31.00 -16.77
CA GLY A 1047 -21.36 -29.55 -16.93
C GLY A 1047 -22.77 -29.06 -17.26
N GLY A 1048 -22.91 -27.74 -17.32
CA GLY A 1048 -24.15 -27.03 -17.68
C GLY A 1048 -25.08 -26.73 -16.50
N GLU A 1049 -24.73 -27.10 -15.26
CA GLU A 1049 -25.61 -26.98 -14.11
C GLU A 1049 -24.91 -26.70 -12.77
N TRP A 1050 -25.74 -26.38 -11.78
CA TRP A 1050 -25.30 -26.19 -10.40
C TRP A 1050 -25.29 -27.52 -9.66
N ARG A 1051 -24.29 -27.70 -8.78
CA ARG A 1051 -24.18 -28.82 -7.86
C ARG A 1051 -23.83 -28.34 -6.47
N GLU A 1052 -24.33 -29.05 -5.47
CA GLU A 1052 -23.83 -28.90 -4.10
C GLU A 1052 -22.75 -29.94 -3.87
N VAL A 1053 -21.56 -29.47 -3.56
CA VAL A 1053 -20.37 -30.31 -3.36
C VAL A 1053 -19.93 -30.24 -1.91
N ALA A 1054 -19.41 -31.35 -1.38
CA ALA A 1054 -18.88 -31.38 -0.03
C ALA A 1054 -17.59 -30.55 0.05
N ALA A 1055 -17.46 -29.81 1.14
CA ALA A 1055 -16.35 -28.91 1.41
C ALA A 1055 -16.08 -28.87 2.92
N GLU A 1056 -15.81 -30.04 3.51
CA GLU A 1056 -15.41 -30.17 4.92
C GLU A 1056 -14.18 -29.30 5.23
N LEU A 1057 -13.91 -29.03 6.50
CA LEU A 1057 -12.89 -28.06 6.95
C LEU A 1057 -11.52 -28.21 6.27
N SER A 1058 -11.08 -29.45 6.05
CA SER A 1058 -9.78 -29.79 5.44
C SER A 1058 -9.83 -29.91 3.91
N HIS A 1059 -10.94 -29.56 3.27
CA HIS A 1059 -11.19 -29.73 1.84
C HIS A 1059 -11.59 -28.40 1.18
N ILE A 1060 -11.11 -28.21 -0.05
CA ILE A 1060 -11.55 -27.16 -0.97
C ILE A 1060 -11.96 -27.85 -2.27
N PRO A 1061 -13.17 -27.60 -2.80
CA PRO A 1061 -13.57 -28.15 -4.09
C PRO A 1061 -12.71 -27.61 -5.23
N VAL A 1062 -12.02 -28.51 -5.92
CA VAL A 1062 -11.22 -28.22 -7.11
C VAL A 1062 -11.48 -29.29 -8.15
N TYR A 1063 -11.77 -28.87 -9.38
CA TYR A 1063 -12.12 -29.78 -10.47
C TYR A 1063 -11.31 -29.48 -11.73
N LEU A 1064 -10.81 -30.53 -12.36
CA LEU A 1064 -10.07 -30.50 -13.61
C LEU A 1064 -11.04 -30.56 -14.78
N LYS A 1065 -10.92 -29.60 -15.69
CA LYS A 1065 -11.60 -29.64 -16.98
C LYS A 1065 -11.18 -30.90 -17.76
N GLU A 1066 -12.09 -31.50 -18.50
CA GLU A 1066 -11.77 -32.58 -19.42
C GLU A 1066 -10.66 -32.24 -20.42
N ASN A 1067 -9.93 -33.26 -20.85
CA ASN A 1067 -8.80 -33.16 -21.78
C ASN A 1067 -7.74 -32.16 -21.29
N SER A 1068 -7.35 -32.30 -20.03
CA SER A 1068 -6.34 -31.46 -19.39
C SER A 1068 -5.15 -32.27 -18.87
N VAL A 1069 -4.02 -31.57 -18.75
CA VAL A 1069 -2.79 -32.08 -18.14
C VAL A 1069 -2.32 -31.12 -17.07
N ILE A 1070 -1.98 -31.66 -15.89
CA ILE A 1070 -1.36 -30.92 -14.78
C ILE A 1070 0.04 -31.48 -14.54
N PRO A 1071 1.11 -30.71 -14.80
CA PRO A 1071 2.46 -31.07 -14.39
C PRO A 1071 2.64 -30.87 -12.89
N LEU A 1072 3.14 -31.91 -12.22
CA LEU A 1072 3.28 -32.00 -10.78
C LEU A 1072 4.69 -32.49 -10.41
N ASN A 1073 5.16 -32.07 -9.24
CA ASN A 1073 6.32 -32.64 -8.56
C ASN A 1073 5.82 -33.47 -7.36
N LEU A 1074 5.81 -34.79 -7.48
CA LEU A 1074 5.27 -35.68 -6.45
C LEU A 1074 6.38 -36.31 -5.60
N GLY A 1075 6.06 -36.60 -4.34
CA GLY A 1075 6.97 -37.28 -3.43
C GLY A 1075 6.97 -38.79 -3.60
N ALA A 1076 7.44 -39.47 -2.55
CA ALA A 1076 7.62 -40.92 -2.56
C ALA A 1076 6.30 -41.70 -2.76
N ASN A 1077 5.19 -41.24 -2.16
CA ASN A 1077 3.88 -41.90 -2.25
C ASN A 1077 3.21 -41.66 -3.62
N GLY A 1078 3.65 -40.62 -4.34
CA GLY A 1078 3.12 -40.25 -5.64
C GLY A 1078 1.72 -39.66 -5.54
N GLU A 1079 1.40 -38.97 -4.45
CA GLU A 1079 0.09 -38.37 -4.17
C GLU A 1079 0.22 -36.84 -4.01
N LEU A 1080 -0.89 -36.13 -4.20
CA LEU A 1080 -0.94 -34.69 -3.88
C LEU A 1080 -0.86 -34.49 -2.37
N ALA A 1081 -0.25 -33.37 -1.95
CA ALA A 1081 0.15 -33.08 -0.59
C ALA A 1081 1.25 -34.00 -0.04
N ASP A 1082 2.00 -34.68 -0.91
CA ASP A 1082 3.26 -35.32 -0.54
C ASP A 1082 4.33 -34.25 -0.27
N ASP A 1083 5.12 -34.46 0.79
CA ASP A 1083 6.27 -33.61 1.08
C ASP A 1083 7.38 -33.79 0.04
N VAL A 1084 7.62 -32.74 -0.73
CA VAL A 1084 8.73 -32.62 -1.70
C VAL A 1084 9.75 -31.57 -1.27
N GLY A 1085 9.63 -31.06 -0.04
CA GLY A 1085 10.39 -29.91 0.45
C GLY A 1085 10.10 -28.62 -0.31
N ASN A 1086 11.04 -27.69 -0.23
CA ASN A 1086 10.93 -26.33 -0.78
C ASN A 1086 11.93 -26.03 -1.90
N ARG A 1087 12.61 -27.05 -2.43
CA ARG A 1087 13.56 -26.87 -3.53
C ARG A 1087 12.83 -26.61 -4.85
N THR A 1088 13.37 -25.69 -5.65
CA THR A 1088 12.79 -25.25 -6.93
C THR A 1088 13.66 -25.54 -8.15
N ASP A 1089 14.85 -26.08 -7.91
CA ASP A 1089 15.89 -26.40 -8.90
C ASP A 1089 15.89 -27.87 -9.34
N ARG A 1090 14.95 -28.69 -8.84
CA ARG A 1090 14.75 -30.09 -9.25
C ARG A 1090 13.32 -30.54 -9.02
N TYR A 1091 12.98 -31.68 -9.62
CA TYR A 1091 11.79 -32.46 -9.26
C TYR A 1091 12.20 -33.75 -8.57
N GLU A 1092 11.47 -34.13 -7.51
CA GLU A 1092 11.59 -35.46 -6.89
C GLU A 1092 10.97 -36.51 -7.81
N ARG A 1093 9.79 -36.22 -8.38
CA ARG A 1093 9.17 -36.99 -9.45
C ARG A 1093 8.28 -36.10 -10.31
N LEU A 1094 8.74 -35.79 -11.53
CA LEU A 1094 7.88 -35.13 -12.52
C LEU A 1094 6.74 -36.07 -12.92
N CYS A 1095 5.51 -35.62 -12.69
CA CYS A 1095 4.29 -36.34 -13.02
C CYS A 1095 3.37 -35.45 -13.85
N LEU A 1096 2.93 -35.95 -15.01
CA LEU A 1096 1.87 -35.34 -15.79
C LEU A 1096 0.56 -36.06 -15.45
N MET A 1097 -0.29 -35.41 -14.65
CA MET A 1097 -1.63 -35.90 -14.33
C MET A 1097 -2.56 -35.56 -15.50
N ILE A 1098 -3.23 -36.56 -16.07
CA ILE A 1098 -3.98 -36.47 -17.32
C ILE A 1098 -5.43 -36.88 -17.06
N PHE A 1099 -6.37 -35.98 -17.37
CA PHE A 1099 -7.79 -36.31 -17.47
C PHE A 1099 -8.20 -36.29 -18.94
N LEU A 1100 -8.41 -37.46 -19.53
CA LEU A 1100 -8.69 -37.64 -20.97
C LEU A 1100 -10.10 -38.21 -21.19
N THR A 1101 -10.95 -37.47 -21.88
CA THR A 1101 -12.31 -37.90 -22.27
C THR A 1101 -12.40 -38.25 -23.75
N SER A 1102 -11.64 -37.56 -24.61
CA SER A 1102 -11.63 -37.79 -26.06
C SER A 1102 -10.22 -37.70 -26.65
N GLU A 1103 -9.75 -36.51 -26.95
CA GLU A 1103 -8.44 -36.22 -27.56
C GLU A 1103 -7.77 -35.07 -26.82
N LEU A 1104 -6.44 -35.11 -26.77
CA LEU A 1104 -5.61 -34.15 -26.05
C LEU A 1104 -4.30 -33.95 -26.80
N HIS A 1105 -3.91 -32.68 -26.95
CA HIS A 1105 -2.55 -32.29 -27.31
C HIS A 1105 -2.04 -31.31 -26.26
N TYR A 1106 -0.88 -31.61 -25.69
CA TYR A 1106 -0.28 -30.78 -24.64
C TYR A 1106 1.24 -30.83 -24.73
N ARG A 1107 1.89 -29.71 -24.40
CA ARG A 1107 3.35 -29.63 -24.35
C ARG A 1107 3.79 -28.85 -23.11
N PHE A 1108 4.50 -29.54 -22.22
CA PHE A 1108 5.12 -28.96 -21.05
C PHE A 1108 6.59 -28.64 -21.35
N VAL A 1109 6.99 -27.38 -21.12
CA VAL A 1109 8.38 -26.93 -21.20
C VAL A 1109 8.70 -26.11 -19.95
N ASP A 1110 9.83 -26.41 -19.32
CA ASP A 1110 10.26 -25.72 -18.10
C ASP A 1110 11.71 -25.23 -18.14
N ASP A 1111 12.08 -24.49 -17.11
CA ASP A 1111 13.41 -23.96 -16.82
C ASP A 1111 14.43 -25.01 -16.36
N LEU A 1112 14.00 -26.24 -16.05
CA LEU A 1112 14.89 -27.35 -15.66
C LEU A 1112 15.30 -28.22 -16.87
N GLY A 1113 14.83 -27.88 -18.07
CA GLY A 1113 15.20 -28.51 -19.34
C GLY A 1113 14.30 -29.69 -19.73
N TYR A 1114 13.13 -29.84 -19.11
CA TYR A 1114 12.10 -30.76 -19.58
C TYR A 1114 11.37 -30.16 -20.77
N ASP A 1115 11.16 -30.97 -21.80
CA ASP A 1115 10.33 -30.68 -22.97
C ASP A 1115 9.55 -31.95 -23.30
N VAL A 1116 8.28 -31.97 -22.91
CA VAL A 1116 7.41 -33.15 -22.98
C VAL A 1116 6.15 -32.79 -23.74
N ALA A 1117 5.97 -33.35 -24.93
CA ALA A 1117 4.75 -33.25 -25.70
C ALA A 1117 3.97 -34.58 -25.64
N ILE A 1118 2.67 -34.50 -25.41
CA ILE A 1118 1.74 -35.62 -25.38
C ILE A 1118 0.62 -35.34 -26.37
N SER A 1119 0.43 -36.26 -27.30
CA SER A 1119 -0.79 -36.37 -28.11
C SER A 1119 -1.47 -37.66 -27.73
N ALA A 1120 -2.71 -37.62 -27.24
CA ALA A 1120 -3.42 -38.79 -26.75
C ALA A 1120 -4.86 -38.83 -27.28
N ALA A 1121 -5.33 -40.03 -27.60
CA ALA A 1121 -6.70 -40.31 -28.03
C ALA A 1121 -7.26 -41.48 -27.22
N LYS A 1122 -8.50 -41.32 -26.73
CA LYS A 1122 -9.25 -42.34 -26.02
C LYS A 1122 -10.25 -42.99 -26.97
N HIS A 1123 -10.15 -44.31 -27.10
CA HIS A 1123 -11.10 -45.17 -27.77
C HIS A 1123 -11.90 -45.97 -26.74
N GLU A 1124 -12.86 -46.76 -27.21
CA GLU A 1124 -13.72 -47.57 -26.33
C GLU A 1124 -12.95 -48.63 -25.53
N ASP A 1125 -11.94 -49.24 -26.15
CA ASP A 1125 -11.17 -50.37 -25.60
C ASP A 1125 -9.73 -50.01 -25.21
N ARG A 1126 -9.25 -48.81 -25.56
CA ARG A 1126 -7.86 -48.39 -25.31
C ARG A 1126 -7.65 -46.89 -25.30
N ILE A 1127 -6.52 -46.45 -24.75
CA ILE A 1127 -5.92 -45.13 -24.98
C ILE A 1127 -4.65 -45.33 -25.82
N GLU A 1128 -4.48 -44.51 -26.85
CA GLU A 1128 -3.23 -44.39 -27.60
C GLU A 1128 -2.61 -43.02 -27.34
N SER A 1129 -1.29 -42.98 -27.15
CA SER A 1129 -0.58 -41.72 -26.96
C SER A 1129 0.79 -41.71 -27.60
N ASP A 1130 1.07 -40.68 -28.39
CA ASP A 1130 2.40 -40.32 -28.83
C ASP A 1130 3.02 -39.38 -27.78
N VAL A 1131 4.14 -39.79 -27.20
CA VAL A 1131 4.87 -39.01 -26.21
C VAL A 1131 6.22 -38.64 -26.81
N GLU A 1132 6.50 -37.36 -26.94
CA GLU A 1132 7.82 -36.84 -27.27
C GLU A 1132 8.43 -36.25 -26.01
N ALA A 1133 9.60 -36.72 -25.61
CA ALA A 1133 10.18 -36.34 -24.33
C ALA A 1133 11.67 -36.11 -24.44
N LYS A 1134 12.12 -34.98 -23.90
CA LYS A 1134 13.50 -34.68 -23.53
C LYS A 1134 13.53 -34.22 -22.08
N GLY A 1135 14.53 -34.64 -21.33
CA GLY A 1135 14.67 -34.24 -19.93
C GLY A 1135 15.73 -35.05 -19.19
N ASN A 1136 15.94 -34.67 -17.93
CA ASN A 1136 17.02 -35.20 -17.09
C ASN A 1136 16.66 -36.48 -16.32
N GLY A 1137 15.46 -37.03 -16.52
CA GLY A 1137 14.99 -38.23 -15.81
C GLY A 1137 13.68 -38.78 -16.37
N PRO A 1138 13.23 -39.96 -15.91
CA PRO A 1138 11.98 -40.58 -16.37
C PRO A 1138 10.76 -39.71 -16.05
N ILE A 1139 9.70 -39.88 -16.85
CA ILE A 1139 8.46 -39.11 -16.74
C ILE A 1139 7.36 -40.03 -16.23
N THR A 1140 6.63 -39.57 -15.23
CA THR A 1140 5.43 -40.27 -14.73
C THR A 1140 4.20 -39.71 -15.43
N LEU A 1141 3.36 -40.59 -15.95
CA LEU A 1141 2.06 -40.25 -16.54
C LEU A 1141 0.99 -40.86 -15.63
N LEU A 1142 0.11 -40.02 -15.09
CA LEU A 1142 -0.99 -40.44 -14.21
C LEU A 1142 -2.31 -40.17 -14.92
N PHE A 1143 -2.94 -41.20 -15.47
CA PHE A 1143 -4.26 -41.10 -16.06
C PHE A 1143 -5.32 -41.26 -14.97
N ARG A 1144 -6.27 -40.32 -14.90
CA ARG A 1144 -7.40 -40.33 -13.96
C ARG A 1144 -8.74 -40.19 -14.69
N GLY A 1145 -9.82 -40.54 -14.00
CA GLY A 1145 -11.18 -40.49 -14.57
C GLY A 1145 -11.38 -41.52 -15.68
N LEU A 1146 -10.69 -42.67 -15.61
CA LEU A 1146 -10.90 -43.74 -16.57
C LEU A 1146 -12.27 -44.37 -16.30
N SER A 1147 -13.01 -44.69 -17.35
CA SER A 1147 -14.34 -45.32 -17.23
C SER A 1147 -14.26 -46.84 -17.11
N ARG A 1148 -13.06 -47.42 -17.28
CA ARG A 1148 -12.77 -48.84 -17.23
C ARG A 1148 -11.38 -49.07 -16.65
N ASP A 1149 -11.24 -50.20 -15.97
CA ASP A 1149 -9.97 -50.69 -15.45
C ASP A 1149 -8.97 -50.97 -16.58
N ALA A 1150 -7.76 -50.42 -16.48
CA ALA A 1150 -6.67 -50.81 -17.36
C ALA A 1150 -6.24 -52.26 -17.09
N SER A 1151 -6.15 -53.04 -18.17
CA SER A 1151 -5.74 -54.44 -18.17
C SER A 1151 -4.30 -54.62 -18.66
N SER A 1152 -3.78 -53.69 -19.45
CA SER A 1152 -2.43 -53.76 -20.02
C SER A 1152 -1.90 -52.36 -20.36
N ALA A 1153 -0.57 -52.24 -20.41
CA ALA A 1153 0.11 -51.06 -20.93
C ALA A 1153 1.31 -51.49 -21.80
N THR A 1154 1.55 -50.78 -22.90
CA THR A 1154 2.68 -51.04 -23.81
C THR A 1154 3.42 -49.75 -24.17
N TRP A 1155 4.73 -49.84 -24.36
CA TRP A 1155 5.59 -48.76 -24.83
C TRP A 1155 6.34 -49.22 -26.08
N ASN A 1156 6.16 -48.51 -27.19
CA ASN A 1156 6.64 -48.89 -28.53
C ASN A 1156 6.25 -50.34 -28.90
N GLY A 1157 5.02 -50.74 -28.54
CA GLY A 1157 4.49 -52.09 -28.77
C GLY A 1157 5.01 -53.17 -27.82
N LYS A 1158 5.93 -52.86 -26.90
CA LYS A 1158 6.43 -53.80 -25.88
C LYS A 1158 5.61 -53.67 -24.59
N ALA A 1159 5.18 -54.79 -24.03
CA ALA A 1159 4.46 -54.81 -22.75
C ALA A 1159 5.30 -54.19 -21.61
N LEU A 1160 4.64 -53.39 -20.77
CA LEU A 1160 5.19 -52.83 -19.54
C LEU A 1160 4.89 -53.76 -18.35
N ASP A 1161 5.82 -53.86 -17.41
CA ASP A 1161 5.66 -54.70 -16.23
C ASP A 1161 4.68 -54.05 -15.25
N ARG A 1162 3.64 -54.78 -14.87
CA ARG A 1162 2.70 -54.34 -13.83
C ARG A 1162 3.32 -54.56 -12.45
N VAL A 1163 3.24 -53.55 -11.59
CA VAL A 1163 3.62 -53.64 -10.18
C VAL A 1163 2.42 -53.43 -9.25
N ASP A 1164 2.56 -53.84 -8.00
CA ASP A 1164 1.48 -53.76 -7.00
C ASP A 1164 1.60 -52.54 -6.07
N GLY A 1165 2.75 -51.85 -6.06
CA GLY A 1165 2.99 -50.71 -5.18
C GLY A 1165 3.83 -49.60 -5.81
N ILE A 1166 3.66 -48.37 -5.31
CA ILE A 1166 4.33 -47.18 -5.86
C ILE A 1166 5.85 -47.22 -5.72
N GLY A 1167 6.37 -47.86 -4.67
CA GLY A 1167 7.81 -48.00 -4.44
C GLY A 1167 8.52 -48.87 -5.49
N GLU A 1168 7.78 -49.65 -6.27
CA GLU A 1168 8.32 -50.48 -7.35
C GLU A 1168 8.23 -49.81 -8.73
N LEU A 1169 7.59 -48.63 -8.84
CA LEU A 1169 7.51 -47.91 -10.10
C LEU A 1169 8.88 -47.39 -10.53
N ALA A 1170 9.23 -47.72 -11.76
CA ALA A 1170 10.43 -47.27 -12.47
C ALA A 1170 10.15 -47.28 -13.98
N ALA A 1171 11.03 -46.70 -14.78
CA ALA A 1171 10.87 -46.66 -16.23
C ALA A 1171 10.58 -48.06 -16.81
N GLY A 1172 9.51 -48.17 -17.60
CA GLY A 1172 9.04 -49.43 -18.16
C GLY A 1172 8.05 -50.21 -17.29
N ARG A 1173 7.55 -49.61 -16.21
CA ARG A 1173 6.57 -50.21 -15.29
C ARG A 1173 5.31 -49.37 -15.18
N TRP A 1174 4.22 -50.02 -14.78
CA TRP A 1174 2.95 -49.35 -14.51
C TRP A 1174 2.24 -49.92 -13.28
N LEU A 1175 1.43 -49.09 -12.64
CA LEU A 1175 0.66 -49.38 -11.44
C LEU A 1175 -0.80 -48.99 -11.69
N ARG A 1176 -1.71 -49.86 -11.28
CA ARG A 1176 -3.14 -49.54 -11.19
C ARG A 1176 -3.48 -49.13 -9.76
N ARG A 1177 -4.06 -47.96 -9.57
CA ARG A 1177 -4.56 -47.45 -8.29
C ARG A 1177 -6.06 -47.66 -8.18
N LYS A 1178 -6.61 -47.49 -6.97
CA LYS A 1178 -8.07 -47.49 -6.75
C LYS A 1178 -8.70 -46.27 -7.43
N GLY A 1179 -9.97 -46.38 -7.83
CA GLY A 1179 -10.72 -45.26 -8.44
C GLY A 1179 -10.39 -45.01 -9.91
N ASP A 1180 -10.12 -46.08 -10.67
CA ASP A 1180 -9.87 -46.03 -12.12
C ASP A 1180 -8.68 -45.14 -12.52
N GLU A 1181 -7.60 -45.23 -11.75
CA GLU A 1181 -6.35 -44.50 -11.96
C GLU A 1181 -5.21 -45.42 -12.42
N VAL A 1182 -4.39 -44.93 -13.34
CA VAL A 1182 -3.25 -45.66 -13.89
C VAL A 1182 -2.02 -44.78 -13.90
N VAL A 1183 -0.96 -45.26 -13.25
CA VAL A 1183 0.35 -44.60 -13.21
C VAL A 1183 1.32 -45.37 -14.09
N ILE A 1184 1.97 -44.69 -15.02
CA ILE A 1184 2.93 -45.28 -15.96
C ILE A 1184 4.21 -44.46 -15.91
N VAL A 1185 5.35 -45.12 -15.77
CA VAL A 1185 6.65 -44.43 -15.83
C VAL A 1185 7.34 -44.78 -17.13
N VAL A 1186 7.55 -43.76 -17.96
CA VAL A 1186 8.20 -43.89 -19.28
C VAL A 1186 9.60 -43.28 -19.26
N PRO A 1187 10.54 -43.76 -20.09
CA PRO A 1187 11.81 -43.08 -20.28
C PRO A 1187 11.60 -41.66 -20.84
N ALA A 1188 12.51 -40.72 -20.56
CA ALA A 1188 12.55 -39.41 -21.24
C ALA A 1188 13.11 -39.54 -22.67
N SER A 1189 12.35 -40.23 -23.50
CA SER A 1189 12.62 -40.43 -24.92
C SER A 1189 11.30 -40.54 -25.66
N SER A 1190 11.26 -40.16 -26.93
CA SER A 1190 10.04 -40.28 -27.73
C SER A 1190 9.59 -41.73 -27.91
N GLY A 1191 8.29 -41.98 -27.83
CA GLY A 1191 7.70 -43.30 -28.03
C GLY A 1191 6.17 -43.29 -28.00
N LYS A 1192 5.61 -44.45 -28.33
CA LYS A 1192 4.17 -44.68 -28.38
C LYS A 1192 3.70 -45.47 -27.16
N LEU A 1193 2.84 -44.88 -26.37
CA LEU A 1193 2.15 -45.52 -25.26
C LEU A 1193 0.78 -46.04 -25.72
N ALA A 1194 0.42 -47.25 -25.32
CA ALA A 1194 -0.97 -47.72 -25.42
C ALA A 1194 -1.41 -48.37 -24.12
N ILE A 1195 -2.61 -48.01 -23.65
CA ILE A 1195 -3.24 -48.56 -22.44
C ILE A 1195 -4.50 -49.32 -22.89
N GLY A 1196 -4.55 -50.63 -22.67
CA GLY A 1196 -5.72 -51.44 -22.98
C GLY A 1196 -6.65 -51.55 -21.78
N PHE A 1197 -7.96 -51.51 -22.02
CA PHE A 1197 -8.99 -51.75 -21.00
C PHE A 1197 -9.46 -53.20 -21.03
N GLY A 1198 -9.88 -53.73 -19.88
CA GLY A 1198 -10.58 -55.03 -19.85
C GLY A 1198 -11.90 -54.96 -20.63
N LEU A 1199 -12.22 -56.03 -21.36
CA LEU A 1199 -13.54 -56.22 -21.99
C LEU A 1199 -14.64 -56.44 -20.96
#